data_AF-A0A934FMS4-F1
#
_entry.id   AF-A0A934FMS4-F1
#
_cell.length_a   1.000
_cell.length_b   1.000
_cell.length_c   1.000
_cell.angle_alpha   90.00
_cell.angle_beta   90.00
_cell.angle_gamma   90.00
#
_symmetry.space_group_name_H-M   'P 1'
#
loop_
_entity.id
_entity.type
_entity.pdbx_description
1 polymer ?
#
loop_
_entity_poly.entity_id
_entity_poly.type
_entity_poly.pdbx_seq_one_letter_code
_entity_poly.pdbx_strand_id
1 'polypeptide(L)'
;MPRPRRQISVQLCLSVLLVAGWLGAAPASREFAITDADRAHWAFQPVKRPLVPVISKGVISNQSGSGRTNHSALITNYSPLDAFLLAKLHAAGLAFSPPATKEAQLRRVSLDLVGLPPTLAELDAFLADTSPDAWAKVVDRLLASPHYGERWGRHWLDLARYADTEGFEHDVTRPNAWRYRDYVVRSLNADKPYDRFVREQIAGDELWPADRDALIATGFNLIGPDMTDSSDQVQRRLNTLNDMTDATASVFLGQTFGCARCHDHKFEPIAQRDYFAMQAFFMPAAFKRETPVPTPEERATHERATREYQSRPAVRELAALETPYREKLRATKLAKQPPEVREAHNTPPEQRTAAQANLAFESAAVVAVTEKELLAALSGADKERRRELADAAKQFSAPTPLPTALTLATSNAVPARAHLLNRGDYNQPRELVTAGFPSVLQGYKAKTDSAASPRAQLANWIASPENPLTARIIVNRVWQHHFGRGLVATPSEFGTHGAKPSHPELLDWLASEFVAGGWSFKRLHRVMVMSEAYRQASRESNQYLVISNQSSQPASPSTRSLITNHFSKAIATDPENRLLGRMNRLRLEGEIIRDSLLAVSGRLNATLGGPSIFPPIPAEALKGSKGWNTSADPREHDRRSLYIFAKRNLRFPFLEVFDAPDSNLTCPERGRSTTAPQSLT
;
A
#
# COMPACT_ATOMS: atom_id res chain seq x y z
N MET A 1 -54.67 -75.15 41.03
CA MET A 1 -54.91 -74.18 39.93
C MET A 1 -54.69 -72.76 40.44
N PRO A 2 -53.50 -72.18 40.18
CA PRO A 2 -53.32 -70.74 40.13
C PRO A 2 -52.86 -70.32 38.73
N ARG A 3 -53.34 -69.16 38.25
CA ARG A 3 -52.96 -68.58 36.95
C ARG A 3 -51.53 -68.01 36.99
N PRO A 4 -50.73 -68.27 35.95
CA PRO A 4 -49.85 -67.25 35.37
C PRO A 4 -49.97 -67.30 33.82
N ARG A 5 -49.54 -66.36 32.98
CA ARG A 5 -48.85 -65.06 33.02
C ARG A 5 -49.16 -64.45 31.63
N ARG A 6 -49.45 -63.16 31.52
CA ARG A 6 -49.48 -62.47 30.21
C ARG A 6 -48.07 -62.07 29.79
N GLN A 7 -47.76 -62.35 28.53
CA GLN A 7 -46.49 -62.12 27.85
C GLN A 7 -46.18 -60.62 27.75
N ILE A 8 -44.93 -60.26 28.03
CA ILE A 8 -44.28 -59.03 27.54
C ILE A 8 -43.21 -59.51 26.57
N SER A 9 -43.29 -59.05 25.33
CA SER A 9 -42.33 -59.35 24.26
C SER A 9 -41.00 -58.64 24.55
N VAL A 10 -39.92 -59.42 24.66
CA VAL A 10 -38.53 -58.94 24.57
C VAL A 10 -37.89 -59.72 23.44
N GLN A 11 -37.52 -59.00 22.38
CA GLN A 11 -36.87 -59.54 21.21
C GLN A 11 -35.37 -59.31 21.38
N LEU A 12 -34.59 -60.37 21.63
CA LEU A 12 -33.14 -60.30 21.68
C LEU A 12 -32.51 -61.54 21.02
N CYS A 13 -31.48 -61.24 20.22
CA CYS A 13 -30.37 -62.10 19.78
C CYS A 13 -30.66 -63.25 18.82
N LEU A 14 -30.41 -63.00 17.53
CA LEU A 14 -29.61 -63.91 16.71
C LEU A 14 -29.01 -63.13 15.53
N SER A 15 -27.75 -62.69 15.63
CA SER A 15 -26.91 -62.34 14.46
C SER A 15 -25.43 -62.35 14.86
N VAL A 16 -24.83 -63.52 14.80
CA VAL A 16 -23.38 -63.70 14.62
C VAL A 16 -23.21 -64.33 13.25
N LEU A 17 -22.80 -63.53 12.26
CA LEU A 17 -22.10 -63.94 11.04
C LEU A 17 -21.78 -62.68 10.22
N LEU A 18 -20.51 -62.57 9.79
CA LEU A 18 -19.90 -61.53 8.94
C LEU A 18 -19.49 -60.21 9.62
N VAL A 19 -18.50 -60.28 10.51
CA VAL A 19 -17.57 -59.17 10.78
C VAL A 19 -16.24 -59.49 10.08
N ALA A 20 -16.17 -59.24 8.78
CA ALA A 20 -14.92 -59.20 8.02
C ALA A 20 -15.15 -58.38 6.75
N GLY A 21 -14.68 -57.14 6.76
CA GLY A 21 -14.86 -56.19 5.68
C GLY A 21 -15.73 -55.04 6.16
N TRP A 22 -15.08 -54.03 6.73
CA TRP A 22 -15.44 -52.60 6.80
C TRP A 22 -14.47 -51.91 7.78
N LEU A 23 -13.17 -52.20 7.64
CA LEU A 23 -12.15 -51.19 7.92
C LEU A 23 -12.00 -50.42 6.62
N GLY A 24 -12.97 -49.52 6.36
CA GLY A 24 -12.78 -48.50 5.34
C GLY A 24 -11.53 -47.74 5.74
N ALA A 25 -10.50 -47.80 4.89
CA ALA A 25 -9.35 -46.93 5.01
C ALA A 25 -9.87 -45.50 5.26
N ALA A 26 -9.40 -44.86 6.32
CA ALA A 26 -9.55 -43.42 6.44
C ALA A 26 -9.12 -42.82 5.09
N PRO A 27 -9.90 -41.91 4.48
CA PRO A 27 -9.50 -41.32 3.21
C PRO A 27 -8.09 -40.76 3.42
N ALA A 28 -7.13 -41.25 2.65
CA ALA A 28 -5.80 -40.67 2.61
C ALA A 28 -6.01 -39.16 2.49
N SER A 29 -5.41 -38.40 3.40
CA SER A 29 -5.41 -36.94 3.32
C SER A 29 -5.07 -36.58 1.89
N ARG A 30 -5.98 -35.95 1.15
CA ARG A 30 -5.69 -35.50 -0.22
C ARG A 30 -4.37 -34.74 -0.16
N GLU A 31 -3.34 -35.29 -0.80
CA GLU A 31 -2.09 -34.55 -0.97
C GLU A 31 -2.46 -33.21 -1.64
N PHE A 32 -1.97 -32.12 -1.06
CA PHE A 32 -2.20 -30.80 -1.62
C PHE A 32 -1.57 -30.76 -3.01
N ALA A 33 -2.40 -30.64 -4.04
CA ALA A 33 -1.96 -30.61 -5.43
C ALA A 33 -2.66 -29.45 -6.15
N ILE A 34 -1.85 -28.57 -6.75
CA ILE A 34 -2.34 -27.51 -7.62
C ILE A 34 -2.75 -28.14 -8.95
N THR A 35 -4.02 -28.00 -9.30
CA THR A 35 -4.62 -28.63 -10.49
C THR A 35 -4.54 -27.72 -11.72
N ASP A 36 -4.78 -28.28 -12.91
CA ASP A 36 -4.93 -27.46 -14.12
C ASP A 36 -6.13 -26.51 -14.04
N ALA A 37 -7.18 -26.89 -13.31
CA ALA A 37 -8.35 -26.03 -13.08
C ALA A 37 -7.99 -24.80 -12.24
N ASP A 38 -7.12 -24.97 -11.22
CA ASP A 38 -6.61 -23.85 -10.43
C ASP A 38 -5.82 -22.89 -11.31
N ARG A 39 -4.94 -23.42 -12.18
CA ARG A 39 -4.16 -22.63 -13.13
C ARG A 39 -5.03 -21.92 -14.15
N ALA A 40 -6.16 -22.53 -14.55
CA ALA A 40 -7.12 -21.97 -15.49
C ALA A 40 -7.96 -20.81 -14.90
N HIS A 41 -7.84 -20.49 -13.61
CA HIS A 41 -8.51 -19.35 -13.01
C HIS A 41 -8.16 -18.05 -13.74
N TRP A 42 -9.18 -17.22 -14.03
CA TRP A 42 -9.07 -16.03 -14.88
C TRP A 42 -7.95 -15.07 -14.45
N ALA A 43 -7.73 -14.92 -13.14
CA ALA A 43 -6.73 -14.01 -12.59
C ALA A 43 -5.29 -14.49 -12.80
N PHE A 44 -5.08 -15.79 -12.99
CA PHE A 44 -3.76 -16.40 -13.21
C PHE A 44 -3.43 -16.56 -14.70
N GLN A 45 -4.38 -16.26 -15.58
CA GLN A 45 -4.16 -16.22 -17.02
C GLN A 45 -3.49 -14.90 -17.42
N PRO A 46 -2.54 -14.90 -18.39
CA PRO A 46 -1.94 -13.69 -18.91
C PRO A 46 -2.98 -12.65 -19.35
N VAL A 47 -2.69 -11.37 -19.14
CA VAL A 47 -3.56 -10.28 -19.61
C VAL A 47 -3.58 -10.29 -21.13
N LYS A 48 -4.77 -10.35 -21.73
CA LYS A 48 -4.96 -10.23 -23.18
C LYS A 48 -5.75 -8.98 -23.46
N ARG A 49 -5.19 -8.09 -24.27
CA ARG A 49 -5.88 -6.86 -24.69
C ARG A 49 -7.11 -7.21 -25.55
N PRO A 50 -8.34 -6.99 -25.06
CA PRO A 50 -9.53 -7.31 -25.84
C PRO A 50 -9.80 -6.25 -26.91
N LEU A 51 -10.56 -6.64 -27.94
CA LEU A 51 -11.07 -5.71 -28.93
C LEU A 51 -12.13 -4.81 -28.29
N VAL A 52 -12.09 -3.52 -28.63
CA VAL A 52 -13.07 -2.54 -28.14
C VAL A 52 -14.42 -2.80 -28.82
N PRO A 53 -15.53 -2.94 -28.07
CA PRO A 53 -16.85 -3.15 -28.66
C PRO A 53 -17.25 -2.00 -29.59
N VAL A 54 -17.88 -2.33 -30.72
CA VAL A 54 -18.46 -1.33 -31.62
C VAL A 54 -19.85 -0.98 -31.11
N ILE A 55 -20.00 0.26 -30.60
CA ILE A 55 -21.29 0.77 -30.13
C ILE A 55 -21.84 1.78 -31.14
N SER A 56 -22.94 1.42 -31.79
CA SER A 56 -23.71 2.34 -32.63
C SER A 56 -24.48 3.32 -31.75
N LYS A 57 -24.44 4.63 -32.05
CA LYS A 57 -25.43 5.59 -31.52
C LYS A 57 -26.80 5.28 -32.14
N GLY A 58 -27.47 4.27 -31.61
CA GLY A 58 -28.83 3.89 -31.91
C GLY A 58 -29.70 4.22 -30.70
N VAL A 59 -30.47 5.28 -30.84
CA VAL A 59 -31.53 5.77 -29.94
C VAL A 59 -32.27 4.61 -29.25
N ILE A 60 -32.55 4.73 -27.94
CA ILE A 60 -33.72 4.07 -27.33
C ILE A 60 -34.95 4.72 -27.98
N SER A 61 -35.27 4.36 -29.22
CA SER A 61 -36.47 4.84 -29.89
C SER A 61 -37.58 3.87 -29.54
N ASN A 62 -38.38 4.23 -28.53
CA ASN A 62 -39.76 3.79 -28.50
C ASN A 62 -40.45 4.45 -29.70
N GLN A 63 -40.42 3.83 -30.88
CA GLN A 63 -41.48 3.97 -31.88
C GLN A 63 -41.55 2.70 -32.74
N SER A 64 -42.68 2.00 -32.62
CA SER A 64 -43.29 1.24 -33.70
C SER A 64 -43.31 2.09 -34.97
N GLY A 65 -42.56 1.70 -35.99
CA GLY A 65 -42.57 2.40 -37.28
C GLY A 65 -41.54 1.81 -38.24
N SER A 66 -42.03 1.05 -39.22
CA SER A 66 -41.26 0.53 -40.33
C SER A 66 -40.57 1.65 -41.11
N GLY A 67 -39.24 1.63 -41.16
CA GLY A 67 -38.47 2.54 -42.01
C GLY A 67 -37.01 2.11 -42.11
N ARG A 68 -36.64 1.51 -43.25
CA ARG A 68 -35.25 1.21 -43.61
C ARG A 68 -34.45 2.52 -43.66
N THR A 69 -33.35 2.60 -42.92
CA THR A 69 -32.30 3.60 -43.17
C THR A 69 -30.91 2.96 -43.19
N ASN A 70 -30.11 3.48 -44.12
CA ASN A 70 -28.87 2.92 -44.65
C ASN A 70 -27.75 2.75 -43.60
N HIS A 71 -27.07 1.60 -43.67
CA HIS A 71 -25.94 1.19 -42.81
C HIS A 71 -24.59 1.81 -43.24
N SER A 72 -24.46 3.14 -43.24
CA SER A 72 -23.20 3.77 -43.67
C SER A 72 -22.95 5.11 -42.98
N ALA A 73 -22.67 5.07 -41.66
CA ALA A 73 -21.82 6.01 -40.91
C ALA A 73 -21.93 5.70 -39.41
N LEU A 74 -21.27 4.63 -38.94
CA LEU A 74 -21.14 4.36 -37.50
C LEU A 74 -20.06 5.27 -36.92
N ILE A 75 -20.45 6.48 -36.49
CA ILE A 75 -19.56 7.40 -35.79
C ILE A 75 -19.39 6.89 -34.34
N THR A 76 -18.24 6.29 -34.01
CA THR A 76 -17.88 5.91 -32.63
C THR A 76 -17.40 7.14 -31.85
N ASN A 77 -18.32 7.91 -31.26
CA ASN A 77 -18.00 9.06 -30.38
C ASN A 77 -17.81 8.68 -28.89
N TYR A 78 -17.76 7.40 -28.54
CA TYR A 78 -17.51 6.96 -27.15
C TYR A 78 -16.04 6.61 -26.94
N SER A 79 -15.53 6.87 -25.74
CA SER A 79 -14.22 6.35 -25.37
C SER A 79 -14.25 4.82 -25.35
N PRO A 80 -13.12 4.12 -25.55
CA PRO A 80 -13.08 2.67 -25.44
C PRO A 80 -13.62 2.14 -24.10
N LEU A 81 -13.33 2.82 -23.00
CA LEU A 81 -13.87 2.51 -21.66
C LEU A 81 -15.40 2.53 -21.69
N ASP A 82 -15.98 3.61 -22.20
CA ASP A 82 -17.44 3.77 -22.31
C ASP A 82 -18.06 2.68 -23.19
N ALA A 83 -17.36 2.26 -24.26
CA ALA A 83 -17.86 1.22 -25.16
C ALA A 83 -18.02 -0.14 -24.45
N PHE A 84 -17.08 -0.54 -23.58
CA PHE A 84 -17.21 -1.77 -22.79
C PHE A 84 -18.38 -1.71 -21.79
N LEU A 85 -18.60 -0.56 -21.15
CA LEU A 85 -19.71 -0.38 -20.22
C LEU A 85 -21.05 -0.38 -20.97
N LEU A 86 -21.14 0.35 -22.09
CA LEU A 86 -22.34 0.41 -22.92
C LEU A 86 -22.71 -0.95 -23.50
N ALA A 87 -21.75 -1.77 -23.88
CA ALA A 87 -22.02 -3.14 -24.34
C ALA A 87 -22.82 -3.93 -23.28
N LYS A 88 -22.44 -3.86 -22.00
CA LYS A 88 -23.15 -4.52 -20.91
C LYS A 88 -24.46 -3.85 -20.55
N LEU A 89 -24.50 -2.52 -20.53
CA LEU A 89 -25.72 -1.76 -20.27
C LEU A 89 -26.79 -2.05 -21.33
N HIS A 90 -26.43 -2.01 -22.62
CA HIS A 90 -27.35 -2.32 -23.72
C HIS A 90 -27.85 -3.76 -23.66
N ALA A 91 -26.98 -4.73 -23.32
CA ALA A 91 -27.39 -6.12 -23.10
C ALA A 91 -28.42 -6.27 -21.95
N ALA A 92 -28.38 -5.37 -20.95
CA ALA A 92 -29.36 -5.28 -19.88
C ALA A 92 -30.56 -4.36 -20.20
N GLY A 93 -30.65 -3.83 -21.42
CA GLY A 93 -31.70 -2.87 -21.82
C GLY A 93 -31.60 -1.52 -21.08
N LEU A 94 -30.41 -1.16 -20.60
CA LEU A 94 -30.06 0.09 -19.94
C LEU A 94 -29.18 0.95 -20.84
N ALA A 95 -28.95 2.20 -20.44
CA ALA A 95 -27.99 3.11 -21.04
C ALA A 95 -27.39 3.98 -19.93
N PHE A 96 -26.39 4.79 -20.27
CA PHE A 96 -25.89 5.80 -19.33
C PHE A 96 -26.99 6.80 -18.93
N SER A 97 -26.88 7.27 -17.69
CA SER A 97 -27.61 8.42 -17.20
C SER A 97 -27.11 9.70 -17.87
N PRO A 98 -27.93 10.77 -17.89
CA PRO A 98 -27.46 12.08 -18.33
C PRO A 98 -26.20 12.55 -17.57
N PRO A 99 -25.37 13.41 -18.17
CA PRO A 99 -24.22 13.98 -17.48
C PRO A 99 -24.66 14.80 -16.27
N ALA A 100 -23.83 14.82 -15.22
CA ALA A 100 -24.00 15.69 -14.06
C ALA A 100 -23.77 17.17 -14.44
N THR A 101 -24.13 18.11 -13.57
CA THR A 101 -23.95 19.54 -13.88
C THR A 101 -22.45 19.87 -13.88
N LYS A 102 -22.04 20.96 -14.54
CA LYS A 102 -20.63 21.37 -14.55
C LYS A 102 -20.07 21.53 -13.13
N GLU A 103 -20.85 22.11 -12.22
CA GLU A 103 -20.50 22.29 -10.80
C GLU A 103 -20.26 20.94 -10.11
N ALA A 104 -21.17 19.98 -10.32
CA ALA A 104 -21.07 18.65 -9.73
C ALA A 104 -19.87 17.87 -10.29
N GLN A 105 -19.59 17.99 -11.60
CA GLN A 105 -18.43 17.38 -12.24
C GLN A 105 -17.12 17.99 -11.71
N LEU A 106 -17.00 19.33 -11.67
CA LEU A 106 -15.81 20.02 -11.18
C LEU A 106 -15.52 19.69 -9.71
N ARG A 107 -16.56 19.73 -8.86
CA ARG A 107 -16.41 19.37 -7.44
C ARG A 107 -15.94 17.94 -7.28
N ARG A 108 -16.53 16.99 -8.01
CA ARG A 108 -16.17 15.58 -7.96
C ARG A 108 -14.71 15.36 -8.34
N VAL A 109 -14.30 15.84 -9.52
CA VAL A 109 -12.92 15.60 -10.01
C VAL A 109 -11.87 16.31 -9.16
N SER A 110 -12.18 17.47 -8.57
CA SER A 110 -11.27 18.16 -7.65
C SER A 110 -11.06 17.35 -6.37
N LEU A 111 -12.14 16.84 -5.77
CA LEU A 111 -12.03 16.01 -4.57
C LEU A 111 -11.36 14.66 -4.87
N ASP A 112 -11.65 14.04 -6.01
CA ASP A 112 -11.09 12.74 -6.38
C ASP A 112 -9.60 12.84 -6.72
N LEU A 113 -9.17 13.87 -7.46
CA LEU A 113 -7.78 14.00 -7.92
C LEU A 113 -6.86 14.70 -6.92
N VAL A 114 -7.32 15.71 -6.18
CA VAL A 114 -6.46 16.49 -5.26
C VAL A 114 -6.94 16.51 -3.80
N GLY A 115 -8.15 16.00 -3.52
CA GLY A 115 -8.70 15.93 -2.16
C GLY A 115 -9.16 17.27 -1.58
N LEU A 116 -9.28 18.30 -2.42
CA LEU A 116 -9.68 19.66 -2.05
C LEU A 116 -10.85 20.12 -2.92
N PRO A 117 -11.78 20.94 -2.39
CA PRO A 117 -12.84 21.52 -3.18
C PRO A 117 -12.27 22.54 -4.18
N PRO A 118 -12.92 22.75 -5.33
CA PRO A 118 -12.54 23.84 -6.23
C PRO A 118 -12.81 25.19 -5.55
N THR A 119 -11.98 26.18 -5.88
CA THR A 119 -12.23 27.58 -5.52
C THR A 119 -13.38 28.16 -6.36
N LEU A 120 -13.98 29.25 -5.88
CA LEU A 120 -15.03 29.94 -6.64
C LEU A 120 -14.52 30.46 -7.99
N ALA A 121 -13.29 30.98 -8.04
CA ALA A 121 -12.67 31.45 -9.29
C ALA A 121 -12.48 30.31 -10.30
N GLU A 122 -12.09 29.11 -9.85
CA GLU A 122 -11.98 27.94 -10.74
C GLU A 122 -13.34 27.47 -11.25
N LEU A 123 -14.39 27.59 -10.42
CA LEU A 123 -15.75 27.29 -10.83
C LEU A 123 -16.24 28.26 -11.89
N ASP A 124 -16.11 29.57 -11.64
CA ASP A 124 -16.53 30.61 -12.57
C ASP A 124 -15.81 30.47 -13.92
N ALA A 125 -14.49 30.22 -13.89
CA ALA A 125 -13.70 29.98 -15.08
C ALA A 125 -14.19 28.75 -15.87
N PHE A 126 -14.52 27.65 -15.20
CA PHE A 126 -15.01 26.43 -15.86
C PHE A 126 -16.44 26.57 -16.42
N LEU A 127 -17.29 27.34 -15.73
CA LEU A 127 -18.64 27.63 -16.21
C LEU A 127 -18.58 28.50 -17.48
N ALA A 128 -17.72 29.52 -17.48
CA ALA A 128 -17.50 30.42 -18.61
C ALA A 128 -16.79 29.76 -19.81
N ASP A 129 -15.99 28.72 -19.60
CA ASP A 129 -15.30 28.02 -20.68
C ASP A 129 -16.26 27.15 -21.51
N THR A 130 -16.52 27.57 -22.75
CA THR A 130 -17.34 26.88 -23.74
C THR A 130 -16.52 26.11 -24.77
N SER A 131 -15.20 26.06 -24.63
CA SER A 131 -14.33 25.33 -25.55
C SER A 131 -14.57 23.81 -25.47
N PRO A 132 -14.39 23.06 -26.57
CA PRO A 132 -14.61 21.61 -26.58
C PRO A 132 -13.64 20.85 -25.66
N ASP A 133 -12.51 21.46 -25.29
CA ASP A 133 -11.48 20.90 -24.41
C ASP A 133 -11.54 21.46 -22.97
N ALA A 134 -12.57 22.22 -22.60
CA ALA A 134 -12.74 22.80 -21.25
C ALA A 134 -12.59 21.75 -20.12
N TRP A 135 -13.19 20.56 -20.30
CA TRP A 135 -13.07 19.47 -19.33
C TRP A 135 -11.65 18.91 -19.25
N ALA A 136 -10.97 18.76 -20.40
CA ALA A 136 -9.60 18.28 -20.44
C ALA A 136 -8.65 19.24 -19.72
N LYS A 137 -8.80 20.56 -19.93
CA LYS A 137 -8.02 21.59 -19.22
C LYS A 137 -8.15 21.49 -17.71
N VAL A 138 -9.36 21.27 -17.19
CA VAL A 138 -9.59 21.06 -15.74
C VAL A 138 -8.85 19.82 -15.25
N VAL A 139 -9.00 18.69 -15.94
CA VAL A 139 -8.36 17.42 -15.58
C VAL A 139 -6.84 17.55 -15.60
N ASP A 140 -6.27 18.11 -16.66
CA ASP A 140 -4.83 18.25 -16.85
C ASP A 140 -4.23 19.19 -15.79
N ARG A 141 -4.93 20.28 -15.44
CA ARG A 141 -4.55 21.18 -14.33
C ARG A 141 -4.53 20.46 -12.98
N LEU A 142 -5.55 19.65 -12.68
CA LEU A 142 -5.64 18.91 -11.42
C LEU A 142 -4.58 17.80 -11.32
N LEU A 143 -4.29 17.09 -12.42
CA LEU A 143 -3.22 16.10 -12.48
C LEU A 143 -1.82 16.72 -12.36
N ALA A 144 -1.66 17.98 -12.78
CA ALA A 144 -0.42 18.75 -12.60
C ALA A 144 -0.26 19.34 -11.19
N SER A 145 -1.33 19.39 -10.39
CA SER A 145 -1.29 19.94 -9.03
C SER A 145 -0.36 19.13 -8.12
N PRO A 146 0.45 19.79 -7.27
CA PRO A 146 1.25 19.06 -6.28
C PRO A 146 0.40 18.35 -5.21
N HIS A 147 -0.87 18.73 -5.06
CA HIS A 147 -1.82 18.09 -4.14
C HIS A 147 -2.34 16.74 -4.66
N TYR A 148 -2.07 16.41 -5.94
CA TYR A 148 -2.38 15.10 -6.52
C TYR A 148 -1.66 13.97 -5.77
N GLY A 149 -0.36 14.10 -5.55
CA GLY A 149 0.46 13.11 -4.86
C GLY A 149 0.08 12.97 -3.38
N GLU A 150 -0.39 14.03 -2.73
CA GLU A 150 -0.92 13.94 -1.37
C GLU A 150 -2.23 13.15 -1.32
N ARG A 151 -3.13 13.40 -2.28
CA ARG A 151 -4.41 12.70 -2.38
C ARG A 151 -4.21 11.21 -2.62
N TRP A 152 -3.46 10.85 -3.67
CA TRP A 152 -3.27 9.46 -4.07
C TRP A 152 -2.24 8.74 -3.20
N GLY A 153 -1.30 9.47 -2.61
CA GLY A 153 -0.34 8.94 -1.65
C GLY A 153 -1.04 8.37 -0.41
N ARG A 154 -2.13 8.99 0.04
CA ARG A 154 -2.94 8.48 1.17
C ARG A 154 -3.42 7.05 0.95
N HIS A 155 -3.95 6.74 -0.23
CA HIS A 155 -4.42 5.39 -0.56
C HIS A 155 -3.28 4.37 -0.60
N TRP A 156 -2.10 4.78 -1.08
CA TRP A 156 -0.91 3.93 -1.03
C TRP A 156 -0.43 3.68 0.41
N LEU A 157 -0.49 4.70 1.27
CA LEU A 157 -0.04 4.59 2.66
C LEU A 157 -0.93 3.67 3.49
N ASP A 158 -2.22 3.58 3.15
CA ASP A 158 -3.14 2.59 3.73
C ASP A 158 -2.73 1.15 3.38
N LEU A 159 -2.28 0.92 2.13
CA LEU A 159 -1.73 -0.37 1.71
C LEU A 159 -0.39 -0.67 2.39
N ALA A 160 0.45 0.36 2.54
CA ALA A 160 1.76 0.23 3.15
C ALA A 160 1.71 0.03 4.67
N ARG A 161 0.54 0.16 5.32
CA ARG A 161 0.38 0.17 6.78
C ARG A 161 1.17 1.30 7.42
N TYR A 162 1.18 2.48 6.79
CA TYR A 162 2.00 3.59 7.26
C TYR A 162 1.62 4.01 8.68
N ALA A 163 2.64 4.16 9.52
CA ALA A 163 2.55 4.84 10.80
C ALA A 163 3.90 5.47 11.16
N ASP A 164 3.85 6.60 11.86
CA ASP A 164 5.01 7.23 12.46
C ASP A 164 5.48 6.51 13.74
N THR A 165 4.83 5.41 14.12
CA THR A 165 5.13 4.61 15.31
C THR A 165 5.10 3.10 15.06
N GLU A 166 5.68 2.34 15.99
CA GLU A 166 5.89 0.89 15.91
C GLU A 166 4.67 0.03 16.27
N GLY A 167 3.78 0.53 17.13
CA GLY A 167 2.62 -0.20 17.64
C GLY A 167 2.93 -0.94 18.94
N PHE A 168 2.08 -1.91 19.29
CA PHE A 168 2.19 -2.71 20.52
C PHE A 168 2.20 -1.87 21.80
N GLU A 169 2.59 -2.43 22.94
CA GLU A 169 2.44 -1.78 24.25
C GLU A 169 3.16 -0.42 24.36
N HIS A 170 4.38 -0.31 23.82
CA HIS A 170 5.21 0.89 23.96
C HIS A 170 5.03 1.92 22.85
N ASP A 171 4.54 1.51 21.66
CA ASP A 171 4.25 2.36 20.49
C ASP A 171 5.34 3.42 20.21
N VAL A 172 6.58 2.94 20.11
CA VAL A 172 7.79 3.77 19.96
C VAL A 172 7.73 4.58 18.67
N THR A 173 8.17 5.84 18.75
CA THR A 173 8.20 6.75 17.60
C THR A 173 9.32 6.42 16.62
N ARG A 174 9.00 6.50 15.33
CA ARG A 174 9.93 6.41 14.20
C ARG A 174 10.19 7.82 13.68
N PRO A 175 11.22 8.52 14.18
CA PRO A 175 11.38 9.97 13.95
C PRO A 175 11.52 10.36 12.47
N ASN A 176 11.94 9.43 11.60
CA ASN A 176 12.15 9.66 10.18
C ASN A 176 11.18 8.90 9.25
N ALA A 177 10.10 8.30 9.80
CA ALA A 177 9.10 7.58 8.99
C ALA A 177 8.45 8.44 7.90
N TRP A 178 8.22 9.72 8.21
CA TRP A 178 7.66 10.72 7.29
C TRP A 178 8.41 10.85 5.96
N ARG A 179 9.69 10.45 5.90
CA ARG A 179 10.45 10.46 4.63
C ARG A 179 9.90 9.45 3.63
N TYR A 180 9.41 8.30 4.09
CA TYR A 180 8.73 7.32 3.24
C TYR A 180 7.41 7.88 2.71
N ARG A 181 6.61 8.52 3.57
CA ARG A 181 5.38 9.22 3.15
C ARG A 181 5.66 10.25 2.07
N ASP A 182 6.67 11.09 2.27
CA ASP A 182 7.04 12.13 1.30
C ASP A 182 7.61 11.54 0.00
N TYR A 183 8.34 10.42 0.08
CA TYR A 183 8.77 9.68 -1.11
C TYR A 183 7.58 9.19 -1.94
N VAL A 184 6.53 8.66 -1.31
CA VAL A 184 5.30 8.23 -1.99
C VAL A 184 4.64 9.43 -2.69
N VAL A 185 4.46 10.54 -1.97
CA VAL A 185 3.88 11.78 -2.52
C VAL A 185 4.67 12.29 -3.72
N ARG A 186 6.01 12.38 -3.59
CA ARG A 186 6.88 12.81 -4.69
C ARG A 186 6.83 11.86 -5.89
N SER A 187 6.83 10.55 -5.66
CA SER A 187 6.79 9.55 -6.73
C SER A 187 5.51 9.67 -7.56
N LEU A 188 4.36 9.86 -6.91
CA LEU A 188 3.08 10.06 -7.61
C LEU A 188 3.02 11.41 -8.33
N ASN A 189 3.49 12.49 -7.69
CA ASN A 189 3.55 13.81 -8.34
C ASN A 189 4.44 13.83 -9.57
N ALA A 190 5.57 13.12 -9.53
CA ALA A 190 6.48 12.94 -10.66
C ALA A 190 5.95 11.95 -11.72
N ASP A 191 4.78 11.34 -11.49
CA ASP A 191 4.20 10.28 -12.33
C ASP A 191 5.18 9.14 -12.60
N LYS A 192 5.92 8.74 -11.55
CA LYS A 192 6.88 7.65 -11.61
C LYS A 192 6.18 6.39 -12.14
N PRO A 193 6.75 5.70 -13.15
CA PRO A 193 6.19 4.45 -13.65
C PRO A 193 5.95 3.46 -12.49
N TYR A 194 4.73 2.91 -12.41
CA TYR A 194 4.35 2.04 -11.30
C TYR A 194 5.24 0.80 -11.18
N ASP A 195 5.73 0.26 -12.29
CA ASP A 195 6.67 -0.86 -12.27
C ASP A 195 8.01 -0.49 -11.61
N ARG A 196 8.56 0.71 -11.87
CA ARG A 196 9.72 1.24 -11.16
C ARG A 196 9.40 1.44 -9.68
N PHE A 197 8.25 2.02 -9.37
CA PHE A 197 7.81 2.23 -7.99
C PHE A 197 7.72 0.90 -7.22
N VAL A 198 7.08 -0.14 -7.78
CA VAL A 198 7.02 -1.50 -7.20
C VAL A 198 8.42 -2.05 -6.91
N ARG A 199 9.36 -1.92 -7.86
CA ARG A 199 10.73 -2.42 -7.68
C ARG A 199 11.46 -1.73 -6.54
N GLU A 200 11.32 -0.42 -6.42
CA GLU A 200 11.92 0.35 -5.33
C GLU A 200 11.34 -0.06 -3.97
N GLN A 201 10.03 -0.29 -3.90
CA GLN A 201 9.37 -0.73 -2.65
C GLN A 201 9.94 -2.06 -2.15
N ILE A 202 10.16 -3.04 -3.02
CA ILE A 202 10.57 -4.40 -2.64
C ILE A 202 12.10 -4.53 -2.48
N ALA A 203 12.86 -3.89 -3.37
CA ALA A 203 14.30 -4.15 -3.53
C ALA A 203 15.10 -2.91 -3.96
N GLY A 204 14.67 -1.69 -3.59
CA GLY A 204 15.36 -0.46 -4.00
C GLY A 204 16.83 -0.38 -3.56
N ASP A 205 17.17 -0.94 -2.40
CA ASP A 205 18.54 -1.05 -1.89
C ASP A 205 19.43 -1.99 -2.73
N GLU A 206 18.84 -3.05 -3.29
CA GLU A 206 19.55 -4.01 -4.13
C GLU A 206 19.70 -3.53 -5.58
N LEU A 207 18.65 -2.94 -6.14
CA LEU A 207 18.61 -2.52 -7.54
C LEU A 207 19.32 -1.18 -7.76
N TRP A 208 19.23 -0.26 -6.79
CA TRP A 208 19.77 1.10 -6.90
C TRP A 208 20.37 1.59 -5.57
N PRO A 209 21.45 0.97 -5.06
CA PRO A 209 22.04 1.28 -3.75
C PRO A 209 22.56 2.73 -3.61
N ALA A 210 22.80 3.43 -4.72
CA ALA A 210 23.24 4.83 -4.73
C ALA A 210 22.07 5.83 -4.83
N ASP A 211 20.86 5.36 -5.12
CA ASP A 211 19.68 6.20 -5.28
C ASP A 211 18.97 6.39 -3.93
N ARG A 212 18.97 7.63 -3.46
CA ARG A 212 18.34 8.04 -2.20
C ARG A 212 16.87 7.65 -2.12
N ASP A 213 16.10 7.88 -3.18
CA ASP A 213 14.67 7.62 -3.17
C ASP A 213 14.40 6.11 -3.23
N ALA A 214 15.22 5.34 -3.94
CA ALA A 214 15.15 3.88 -3.92
C ALA A 214 15.44 3.29 -2.53
N LEU A 215 16.43 3.84 -1.81
CA LEU A 215 16.70 3.45 -0.41
C LEU A 215 15.51 3.74 0.50
N ILE A 216 14.93 4.94 0.43
CA ILE A 216 13.77 5.33 1.25
C ILE A 216 12.55 4.46 0.93
N ALA A 217 12.35 4.09 -0.33
CA ALA A 217 11.22 3.26 -0.77
C ALA A 217 11.16 1.89 -0.06
N THR A 218 12.33 1.30 0.25
CA THR A 218 12.38 0.02 0.98
C THR A 218 11.73 0.06 2.36
N GLY A 219 11.45 1.26 2.89
CA GLY A 219 10.65 1.50 4.08
C GLY A 219 9.28 0.82 4.06
N PHE A 220 8.68 0.53 2.89
CA PHE A 220 7.45 -0.28 2.79
C PHE A 220 7.53 -1.61 3.54
N ASN A 221 8.68 -2.26 3.49
CA ASN A 221 8.89 -3.55 4.17
C ASN A 221 9.07 -3.41 5.69
N LEU A 222 9.29 -2.20 6.21
CA LEU A 222 9.65 -1.95 7.60
C LEU A 222 8.64 -1.06 8.35
N ILE A 223 7.68 -0.45 7.64
CA ILE A 223 6.74 0.51 8.21
C ILE A 223 5.49 -0.14 8.83
N GLY A 224 5.30 -1.46 8.63
CA GLY A 224 4.31 -2.26 9.36
C GLY A 224 4.58 -2.31 10.88
N PRO A 225 3.72 -2.94 11.69
CA PRO A 225 3.95 -3.09 13.13
C PRO A 225 5.26 -3.85 13.44
N ASP A 226 6.01 -3.41 14.45
CA ASP A 226 7.24 -4.09 14.91
C ASP A 226 7.35 -3.98 16.44
N MET A 227 7.68 -5.06 17.13
CA MET A 227 7.82 -5.10 18.59
C MET A 227 9.31 -5.10 18.95
N THR A 228 9.93 -3.93 18.86
CA THR A 228 11.40 -3.81 18.84
C THR A 228 12.08 -4.10 20.18
N ASP A 229 11.29 -3.99 21.23
CA ASP A 229 11.56 -4.26 22.62
C ASP A 229 11.30 -5.72 23.04
N SER A 230 10.84 -6.58 22.12
CA SER A 230 10.60 -8.00 22.39
C SER A 230 11.84 -8.69 22.96
N SER A 231 11.67 -9.51 24.01
CA SER A 231 12.75 -10.33 24.55
C SER A 231 13.15 -11.48 23.62
N ASP A 232 12.23 -11.94 22.75
CA ASP A 232 12.49 -12.96 21.73
C ASP A 232 12.73 -12.32 20.35
N GLN A 233 14.00 -11.96 20.10
CA GLN A 233 14.41 -11.33 18.85
C GLN A 233 14.31 -12.29 17.64
N VAL A 234 14.33 -13.61 17.86
CA VAL A 234 14.16 -14.60 16.77
C VAL A 234 12.72 -14.60 16.28
N GLN A 235 11.77 -14.68 17.21
CA GLN A 235 10.34 -14.61 16.90
C GLN A 235 9.98 -13.27 16.28
N ARG A 236 10.52 -12.16 16.82
CA ARG A 236 10.33 -10.82 16.25
C ARG A 236 10.80 -10.74 14.79
N ARG A 237 12.00 -11.26 14.48
CA ARG A 237 12.52 -11.30 13.11
C ARG A 237 11.59 -12.10 12.19
N LEU A 238 11.13 -13.28 12.63
CA LEU A 238 10.20 -14.08 11.85
C LEU A 238 8.87 -13.36 11.61
N ASN A 239 8.32 -12.69 12.63
CA ASN A 239 7.09 -11.89 12.49
C ASN A 239 7.27 -10.76 11.46
N THR A 240 8.43 -10.11 11.43
CA THR A 240 8.74 -9.08 10.43
C THR A 240 8.81 -9.67 9.03
N LEU A 241 9.46 -10.83 8.86
CA LEU A 241 9.55 -11.52 7.57
C LEU A 241 8.19 -12.02 7.08
N ASN A 242 7.34 -12.47 8.01
CA ASN A 242 5.94 -12.81 7.74
C ASN A 242 5.18 -11.58 7.23
N ASP A 243 5.30 -10.42 7.91
CA ASP A 243 4.64 -9.19 7.48
C ASP A 243 5.09 -8.76 6.08
N MET A 244 6.39 -8.79 5.78
CA MET A 244 6.93 -8.49 4.44
C MET A 244 6.32 -9.41 3.36
N THR A 245 6.23 -10.69 3.66
CA THR A 245 5.69 -11.72 2.75
C THR A 245 4.21 -11.48 2.48
N ASP A 246 3.42 -11.30 3.55
CA ASP A 246 1.98 -11.10 3.48
C ASP A 246 1.62 -9.76 2.80
N ALA A 247 2.35 -8.70 3.12
CA ALA A 247 2.20 -7.40 2.47
C ALA A 247 2.43 -7.50 0.97
N THR A 248 3.54 -8.13 0.59
CA THR A 248 3.96 -8.19 -0.81
C THR A 248 2.95 -9.00 -1.61
N ALA A 249 2.49 -10.12 -1.06
CA ALA A 249 1.45 -10.94 -1.68
C ALA A 249 0.12 -10.18 -1.80
N SER A 250 -0.38 -9.57 -0.72
CA SER A 250 -1.67 -8.87 -0.74
C SER A 250 -1.64 -7.60 -1.62
N VAL A 251 -0.61 -6.76 -1.47
CA VAL A 251 -0.51 -5.47 -2.15
C VAL A 251 -0.24 -5.64 -3.64
N PHE A 252 0.69 -6.52 -4.04
CA PHE A 252 1.13 -6.57 -5.44
C PHE A 252 0.56 -7.74 -6.25
N LEU A 253 0.14 -8.82 -5.58
CA LEU A 253 -0.40 -10.04 -6.21
C LEU A 253 -1.87 -10.28 -5.87
N GLY A 254 -2.44 -9.56 -4.89
CA GLY A 254 -3.85 -9.69 -4.53
C GLY A 254 -4.19 -11.11 -4.10
N GLN A 255 -3.30 -11.73 -3.34
CA GLN A 255 -3.43 -13.09 -2.80
C GLN A 255 -3.32 -13.06 -1.27
N THR A 256 -4.08 -13.91 -0.57
CA THR A 256 -4.05 -14.01 0.90
C THR A 256 -3.19 -15.17 1.39
N PHE A 257 -1.88 -14.92 1.46
CA PHE A 257 -0.89 -15.96 1.79
C PHE A 257 -0.92 -16.40 3.26
N GLY A 258 -1.45 -15.57 4.17
CA GLY A 258 -1.29 -15.75 5.62
C GLY A 258 -1.73 -17.12 6.16
N CYS A 259 -2.79 -17.74 5.62
CA CYS A 259 -3.21 -19.08 6.06
C CYS A 259 -2.18 -20.17 5.67
N ALA A 260 -1.46 -19.99 4.57
CA ALA A 260 -0.44 -20.92 4.09
C ALA A 260 0.78 -21.00 5.03
N ARG A 261 0.91 -20.09 5.99
CA ARG A 261 2.01 -20.09 6.98
C ARG A 261 2.04 -21.35 7.83
N CYS A 262 0.86 -21.85 8.24
CA CYS A 262 0.75 -22.96 9.20
C CYS A 262 0.49 -24.32 8.52
N HIS A 263 -0.27 -24.32 7.44
CA HIS A 263 -0.65 -25.49 6.66
C HIS A 263 -0.92 -25.08 5.22
N ASP A 264 -1.05 -26.00 4.27
CA ASP A 264 -1.43 -25.63 2.91
C ASP A 264 -2.76 -24.88 2.88
N HIS A 265 -2.88 -23.84 2.05
CA HIS A 265 -4.04 -22.95 2.10
C HIS A 265 -5.35 -23.75 1.91
N LYS A 266 -6.33 -23.53 2.80
CA LYS A 266 -7.52 -24.39 2.89
C LYS A 266 -8.33 -24.45 1.58
N PHE A 267 -8.32 -23.37 0.82
CA PHE A 267 -9.21 -23.21 -0.33
C PHE A 267 -8.56 -22.57 -1.56
N GLU A 268 -7.30 -22.15 -1.45
CA GLU A 268 -6.59 -21.50 -2.55
C GLU A 268 -5.42 -22.38 -2.96
N PRO A 269 -4.98 -22.32 -4.23
CA PRO A 269 -3.90 -23.15 -4.74
C PRO A 269 -2.52 -22.62 -4.31
N ILE A 270 -2.34 -22.37 -3.02
CA ILE A 270 -1.10 -21.92 -2.38
C ILE A 270 -0.66 -22.97 -1.35
N ALA A 271 0.45 -23.65 -1.65
CA ALA A 271 1.06 -24.58 -0.69
C ALA A 271 1.73 -23.81 0.45
N GLN A 272 1.90 -24.44 1.60
CA GLN A 272 2.78 -23.89 2.65
C GLN A 272 4.21 -23.73 2.12
N ARG A 273 4.65 -24.61 1.22
CA ARG A 273 5.93 -24.48 0.53
C ARG A 273 6.03 -23.19 -0.29
N ASP A 274 4.96 -22.75 -0.94
CA ASP A 274 4.93 -21.50 -1.69
C ASP A 274 5.08 -20.28 -0.77
N TYR A 275 4.45 -20.32 0.41
CA TYR A 275 4.61 -19.27 1.44
C TYR A 275 6.07 -19.10 1.85
N PHE A 276 6.73 -20.20 2.23
CA PHE A 276 8.13 -20.13 2.68
C PHE A 276 9.11 -19.90 1.52
N ALA A 277 8.78 -20.30 0.28
CA ALA A 277 9.54 -19.92 -0.91
C ALA A 277 9.45 -18.41 -1.18
N MET A 278 8.29 -17.79 -0.97
CA MET A 278 8.15 -16.33 -1.05
C MET A 278 8.92 -15.63 0.08
N GLN A 279 8.78 -16.10 1.32
CA GLN A 279 9.51 -15.56 2.47
C GLN A 279 11.03 -15.65 2.30
N ALA A 280 11.52 -16.71 1.66
CA ALA A 280 12.94 -16.91 1.42
C ALA A 280 13.62 -15.78 0.63
N PHE A 281 12.88 -15.01 -0.20
CA PHE A 281 13.40 -13.78 -0.82
C PHE A 281 13.81 -12.72 0.21
N PHE A 282 13.09 -12.62 1.33
CA PHE A 282 13.32 -11.62 2.37
C PHE A 282 14.28 -12.09 3.47
N MET A 283 14.64 -13.37 3.53
CA MET A 283 15.56 -13.91 4.54
C MET A 283 16.90 -13.13 4.65
N PRO A 284 17.53 -12.68 3.54
CA PRO A 284 18.74 -11.87 3.60
C PRO A 284 18.56 -10.42 4.09
N ALA A 285 17.34 -9.97 4.33
CA ALA A 285 17.03 -8.60 4.71
C ALA A 285 17.68 -8.22 6.06
N ALA A 286 18.44 -7.12 6.05
CA ALA A 286 18.99 -6.45 7.22
C ALA A 286 18.23 -5.13 7.46
N PHE A 287 17.67 -4.96 8.66
CA PHE A 287 16.80 -3.83 8.97
C PHE A 287 17.65 -2.66 9.48
N LYS A 288 17.58 -1.50 8.82
CA LYS A 288 18.36 -0.30 9.18
C LYS A 288 17.44 0.84 9.55
N ARG A 289 17.44 1.26 10.82
CA ARG A 289 16.59 2.35 11.31
C ARG A 289 17.11 3.74 10.96
N GLU A 290 18.43 3.87 10.81
CA GLU A 290 19.11 5.16 10.64
C GLU A 290 20.13 5.11 9.49
N THR A 291 19.66 4.79 8.28
CA THR A 291 20.52 4.87 7.10
C THR A 291 20.64 6.33 6.64
N PRO A 292 21.85 6.91 6.51
CA PRO A 292 22.02 8.24 5.96
C PRO A 292 21.51 8.34 4.52
N VAL A 293 20.60 9.28 4.27
CA VAL A 293 19.96 9.51 2.97
C VAL A 293 19.98 11.00 2.59
N PRO A 294 21.16 11.64 2.55
CA PRO A 294 21.25 13.06 2.22
C PRO A 294 20.98 13.31 0.74
N THR A 295 20.44 14.49 0.43
CA THR A 295 20.53 15.06 -0.91
C THR A 295 22.00 15.32 -1.28
N PRO A 296 22.33 15.47 -2.58
CA PRO A 296 23.68 15.83 -2.99
C PRO A 296 24.19 17.12 -2.31
N GLU A 297 23.30 18.09 -2.12
CA GLU A 297 23.62 19.36 -1.44
C GLU A 297 23.87 19.18 0.06
N GLU A 298 23.02 18.42 0.76
CA GLU A 298 23.20 18.10 2.17
C GLU A 298 24.52 17.34 2.40
N ARG A 299 24.85 16.38 1.52
CA ARG A 299 26.11 15.63 1.56
C ARG A 299 27.31 16.56 1.38
N ALA A 300 27.30 17.39 0.34
CA ALA A 300 28.40 18.32 0.07
C ALA A 300 28.58 19.33 1.22
N THR A 301 27.48 19.80 1.81
CA THR A 301 27.50 20.71 2.96
C THR A 301 28.07 20.05 4.20
N HIS A 302 27.62 18.84 4.51
CA HIS A 302 28.15 18.05 5.62
C HIS A 302 29.64 17.74 5.44
N GLU A 303 30.09 17.33 4.25
CA GLU A 303 31.50 17.05 3.99
C GLU A 303 32.39 18.28 4.13
N ARG A 304 31.93 19.45 3.67
CA ARG A 304 32.66 20.73 3.88
C ARG A 304 32.75 21.06 5.37
N ALA A 305 31.63 21.02 6.09
CA ALA A 305 31.60 21.30 7.53
C ALA A 305 32.45 20.31 8.33
N THR A 306 32.42 19.02 7.97
CA THR A 306 33.24 17.97 8.60
C THR A 306 34.72 18.22 8.36
N ARG A 307 35.15 18.53 7.13
CA ARG A 307 36.55 18.87 6.83
C ARG A 307 37.01 20.11 7.61
N GLU A 308 36.16 21.14 7.68
CA GLU A 308 36.47 22.36 8.43
C GLU A 308 36.59 22.08 9.94
N TYR A 309 35.61 21.40 10.52
CA TYR A 309 35.60 21.03 11.94
C TYR A 309 36.81 20.15 12.30
N GLN A 310 37.11 19.14 11.49
CA GLN A 310 38.26 18.26 11.68
C GLN A 310 39.60 18.95 11.42
N SER A 311 39.64 20.11 10.75
CA SER A 311 40.88 20.87 10.58
C SER A 311 41.25 21.70 11.83
N ARG A 312 40.29 21.93 12.74
CA ARG A 312 40.48 22.76 13.93
C ARG A 312 41.52 22.13 14.87
N PRO A 313 42.55 22.87 15.34
CA PRO A 313 43.61 22.30 16.18
C PRO A 313 43.08 21.54 17.40
N ALA A 314 42.15 22.14 18.15
CA ALA A 314 41.56 21.52 19.33
C ALA A 314 40.85 20.19 19.02
N VAL A 315 40.14 20.09 17.89
CA VAL A 315 39.45 18.85 17.47
C VAL A 315 40.45 17.77 17.06
N ARG A 316 41.50 18.15 16.31
CA ARG A 316 42.56 17.22 15.89
C ARG A 316 43.33 16.67 17.07
N GLU A 317 43.74 17.55 17.98
CA GLU A 317 44.46 17.18 19.18
C GLU A 317 43.59 16.33 20.11
N LEU A 318 42.30 16.65 20.24
CA LEU A 318 41.35 15.85 21.02
C LEU A 318 41.25 14.43 20.46
N ALA A 319 41.05 14.29 19.14
CA ALA A 319 41.00 12.99 18.50
C ALA A 319 42.32 12.22 18.66
N ALA A 320 43.47 12.88 18.45
CA ALA A 320 44.79 12.26 18.62
C ALA A 320 45.04 11.79 20.05
N LEU A 321 44.56 12.54 21.05
CA LEU A 321 44.63 12.17 22.46
C LEU A 321 43.76 10.95 22.77
N GLU A 322 42.52 10.90 22.24
CA GLU A 322 41.57 9.84 22.55
C GLU A 322 41.84 8.52 21.80
N THR A 323 42.34 8.56 20.56
CA THR A 323 42.47 7.39 19.68
C THR A 323 43.23 6.23 20.34
N PRO A 324 44.43 6.41 20.93
CA PRO A 324 45.18 5.30 21.55
C PRO A 324 44.41 4.62 22.68
N TYR A 325 43.66 5.40 23.48
CA TYR A 325 42.83 4.88 24.57
C TYR A 325 41.64 4.09 24.03
N ARG A 326 40.94 4.64 23.02
CA ARG A 326 39.80 3.97 22.38
C ARG A 326 40.24 2.66 21.71
N GLU A 327 41.36 2.65 21.01
CA GLU A 327 41.90 1.44 20.37
C GLU A 327 42.28 0.38 21.40
N LYS A 328 42.98 0.75 22.48
CA LYS A 328 43.36 -0.17 23.56
C LYS A 328 42.14 -0.75 24.28
N LEU A 329 41.16 0.08 24.61
CA LEU A 329 39.92 -0.34 25.25
C LEU A 329 39.11 -1.27 24.34
N ARG A 330 38.98 -0.92 23.06
CA ARG A 330 38.29 -1.76 22.06
C ARG A 330 38.98 -3.10 21.91
N ALA A 331 40.31 -3.14 21.79
CA ALA A 331 41.09 -4.36 21.72
C ALA A 331 40.89 -5.23 22.97
N THR A 332 40.87 -4.61 24.16
CA THR A 332 40.61 -5.31 25.44
C THR A 332 39.20 -5.89 25.49
N LYS A 333 38.19 -5.12 25.07
CA LYS A 333 36.80 -5.59 25.00
C LYS A 333 36.63 -6.72 24.00
N LEU A 334 37.27 -6.60 22.84
CA LEU A 334 37.24 -7.62 21.80
C LEU A 334 37.93 -8.91 22.28
N ALA A 335 39.08 -8.81 22.95
CA ALA A 335 39.80 -9.97 23.47
C ALA A 335 38.98 -10.83 24.46
N LYS A 336 38.02 -10.21 25.17
CA LYS A 336 37.10 -10.88 26.11
C LYS A 336 35.89 -11.54 25.43
N GLN A 337 35.69 -11.32 24.13
CA GLN A 337 34.59 -11.94 23.41
C GLN A 337 34.91 -13.39 23.02
N PRO A 338 33.89 -14.22 22.76
CA PRO A 338 34.07 -15.57 22.22
C PRO A 338 34.94 -15.58 20.95
N PRO A 339 35.68 -16.67 20.66
CA PRO A 339 36.54 -16.79 19.47
C PRO A 339 35.85 -16.37 18.18
N GLU A 340 34.59 -16.74 18.00
CA GLU A 340 33.77 -16.50 16.82
C GLU A 340 33.48 -15.00 16.63
N VAL A 341 33.22 -14.28 17.73
CA VAL A 341 33.01 -12.82 17.71
C VAL A 341 34.31 -12.10 17.40
N ARG A 342 35.44 -12.56 17.93
CA ARG A 342 36.76 -11.97 17.66
C ARG A 342 37.14 -12.11 16.19
N GLU A 343 36.98 -13.30 15.65
CA GLU A 343 37.21 -13.60 14.25
C GLU A 343 36.32 -12.73 13.34
N ALA A 344 35.03 -12.60 13.70
CA ALA A 344 34.08 -11.75 12.99
C ALA A 344 34.51 -10.27 12.91
N HIS A 345 34.95 -9.68 14.02
CA HIS A 345 35.42 -8.28 14.04
C HIS A 345 36.78 -8.07 13.38
N ASN A 346 37.67 -9.07 13.43
CA ASN A 346 39.01 -9.02 12.82
C ASN A 346 38.98 -9.29 11.31
N THR A 347 37.94 -9.94 10.81
CA THR A 347 37.74 -10.15 9.37
C THR A 347 37.31 -8.83 8.72
N PRO A 348 37.96 -8.37 7.63
CA PRO A 348 37.55 -7.18 6.90
C PRO A 348 36.08 -7.26 6.47
N PRO A 349 35.26 -6.19 6.57
CA PRO A 349 33.81 -6.25 6.31
C PRO A 349 33.42 -6.92 5.00
N GLU A 350 34.19 -6.68 3.94
CA GLU A 350 34.02 -7.23 2.59
C GLU A 350 34.39 -8.71 2.46
N GLN A 351 35.11 -9.27 3.44
CA GLN A 351 35.52 -10.68 3.50
C GLN A 351 34.72 -11.49 4.53
N ARG A 352 33.81 -10.86 5.28
CA ARG A 352 33.01 -11.54 6.29
C ARG A 352 32.04 -12.51 5.64
N THR A 353 32.00 -13.73 6.15
CA THR A 353 30.86 -14.60 5.94
C THR A 353 29.62 -13.98 6.58
N ALA A 354 28.45 -14.47 6.20
CA ALA A 354 27.76 -15.29 7.18
C ALA A 354 27.34 -14.74 8.55
N ALA A 355 27.38 -15.74 9.40
CA ALA A 355 27.51 -15.63 10.83
C ALA A 355 28.46 -14.50 11.24
N GLN A 356 29.61 -14.31 10.59
CA GLN A 356 30.55 -13.25 10.96
C GLN A 356 29.96 -11.83 10.82
N ALA A 357 29.23 -11.53 9.75
CA ALA A 357 28.60 -10.21 9.59
C ALA A 357 27.52 -9.95 10.64
N ASN A 358 26.70 -10.96 10.95
CA ASN A 358 25.66 -10.87 11.99
C ASN A 358 26.29 -10.78 13.39
N LEU A 359 27.24 -11.65 13.72
CA LEU A 359 27.98 -11.64 14.99
C LEU A 359 28.67 -10.30 15.20
N ALA A 360 29.34 -9.74 14.18
CA ALA A 360 29.98 -8.44 14.28
C ALA A 360 28.97 -7.31 14.50
N PHE A 361 27.79 -7.36 13.86
CA PHE A 361 26.72 -6.38 14.04
C PHE A 361 26.07 -6.47 15.43
N GLU A 362 25.68 -7.66 15.87
CA GLU A 362 25.02 -7.90 17.17
C GLU A 362 25.94 -7.57 18.35
N SER A 363 27.24 -7.87 18.21
CA SER A 363 28.24 -7.58 19.23
C SER A 363 28.87 -6.19 19.13
N ALA A 364 28.51 -5.38 18.11
CA ALA A 364 29.11 -4.07 17.89
C ALA A 364 28.96 -3.16 19.12
N ALA A 365 27.78 -3.13 19.74
CA ALA A 365 27.51 -2.33 20.94
C ALA A 365 28.35 -2.80 22.15
N VAL A 366 28.60 -4.11 22.25
CA VAL A 366 29.39 -4.71 23.34
C VAL A 366 30.88 -4.38 23.19
N VAL A 367 31.38 -4.36 21.96
CA VAL A 367 32.78 -4.05 21.63
C VAL A 367 33.04 -2.54 21.55
N ALA A 368 32.00 -1.71 21.39
CA ALA A 368 32.13 -0.26 21.36
C ALA A 368 32.63 0.31 22.69
N VAL A 369 33.48 1.33 22.62
CA VAL A 369 34.02 2.04 23.80
C VAL A 369 33.10 3.20 24.15
N THR A 370 32.53 3.15 25.34
CA THR A 370 31.66 4.23 25.85
C THR A 370 32.50 5.42 26.31
N GLU A 371 31.88 6.60 26.32
CA GLU A 371 32.50 7.83 26.84
C GLU A 371 32.94 7.68 28.30
N LYS A 372 32.13 6.99 29.11
CA LYS A 372 32.44 6.70 30.52
C LYS A 372 33.70 5.84 30.66
N GLU A 373 33.85 4.81 29.84
CA GLU A 373 35.03 3.92 29.86
C GLU A 373 36.29 4.66 29.40
N LEU A 374 36.18 5.48 28.35
CA LEU A 374 37.28 6.33 27.90
C LEU A 374 37.73 7.26 29.01
N LEU A 375 36.79 8.01 29.61
CA LEU A 375 37.09 8.93 30.70
C LEU A 375 37.72 8.21 31.90
N ALA A 376 37.29 6.99 32.22
CA ALA A 376 37.90 6.21 33.29
C ALA A 376 39.35 5.80 32.99
N ALA A 377 39.67 5.50 31.73
CA ALA A 377 40.99 5.01 31.31
C ALA A 377 42.05 6.10 31.13
N LEU A 378 41.65 7.37 30.95
CA LEU A 378 42.58 8.48 30.80
C LEU A 378 43.39 8.74 32.08
N SER A 379 44.68 9.07 31.89
CA SER A 379 45.56 9.55 32.96
C SER A 379 45.06 10.89 33.54
N GLY A 380 45.54 11.27 34.74
CA GLY A 380 45.17 12.56 35.35
C GLY A 380 45.45 13.76 34.43
N ALA A 381 46.67 13.81 33.87
CA ALA A 381 47.08 14.86 32.94
C ALA A 381 46.26 14.83 31.64
N ASP A 382 45.97 13.64 31.09
CA ASP A 382 45.20 13.53 29.84
C ASP A 382 43.71 13.85 30.05
N LYS A 383 43.15 13.62 31.25
CA LYS A 383 41.79 14.08 31.59
C LYS A 383 41.68 15.60 31.57
N GLU A 384 42.66 16.28 32.16
CA GLU A 384 42.73 17.75 32.15
C GLU A 384 42.93 18.27 30.72
N ARG A 385 43.90 17.72 29.99
CA ARG A 385 44.17 18.11 28.60
C ARG A 385 42.96 17.87 27.70
N ARG A 386 42.29 16.73 27.84
CA ARG A 386 41.05 16.43 27.11
C ARG A 386 39.97 17.46 27.41
N ARG A 387 39.78 17.83 28.68
CA ARG A 387 38.77 18.82 29.09
C ARG A 387 39.02 20.15 28.40
N GLU A 388 40.27 20.65 28.42
CA GLU A 388 40.66 21.88 27.72
C GLU A 388 40.36 21.80 26.23
N LEU A 389 40.78 20.70 25.58
CA LEU A 389 40.58 20.48 24.15
C LEU A 389 39.09 20.35 23.78
N ALA A 390 38.29 19.70 24.62
CA ALA A 390 36.85 19.58 24.44
C ALA A 390 36.14 20.93 24.63
N ASP A 391 36.55 21.74 25.61
CA ASP A 391 36.02 23.08 25.84
C ASP A 391 36.40 24.04 24.70
N ALA A 392 37.62 23.94 24.17
CA ALA A 392 38.03 24.64 22.96
C ALA A 392 37.26 24.14 21.72
N ALA A 393 37.02 22.84 21.59
CA ALA A 393 36.27 22.25 20.48
C ALA A 393 34.81 22.73 20.43
N LYS A 394 34.17 22.97 21.59
CA LYS A 394 32.81 23.53 21.69
C LYS A 394 32.65 24.91 21.06
N GLN A 395 33.73 25.65 20.88
CA GLN A 395 33.69 26.96 20.20
C GLN A 395 33.46 26.83 18.70
N PHE A 396 33.65 25.63 18.14
CA PHE A 396 33.41 25.34 16.74
C PHE A 396 32.09 24.60 16.55
N SER A 397 31.34 24.97 15.52
CA SER A 397 30.12 24.26 15.15
C SER A 397 30.46 22.88 14.61
N ALA A 398 30.05 21.83 15.34
CA ALA A 398 30.13 20.47 14.84
C ALA A 398 29.23 20.31 13.59
N PRO A 399 29.62 19.46 12.62
CA PRO A 399 28.83 19.23 11.42
C PRO A 399 27.47 18.64 11.81
N THR A 400 26.39 19.21 11.27
CA THR A 400 25.03 18.69 11.45
C THR A 400 24.97 17.24 10.94
N PRO A 401 24.42 16.29 11.71
CA PRO A 401 24.26 14.92 11.27
C PRO A 401 23.49 14.83 9.96
N LEU A 402 23.88 13.92 9.08
CA LEU A 402 23.16 13.66 7.85
C LEU A 402 21.74 13.18 8.16
N PRO A 403 20.72 13.58 7.37
CA PRO A 403 19.38 13.05 7.53
C PRO A 403 19.37 11.54 7.31
N THR A 404 18.60 10.83 8.14
CA THR A 404 18.49 9.38 8.06
C THR A 404 17.06 8.94 7.73
N ALA A 405 16.92 7.70 7.25
CA ALA A 405 15.63 7.04 7.01
C ALA A 405 15.69 5.58 7.44
N LEU A 406 14.50 5.01 7.63
CA LEU A 406 14.29 3.57 7.78
C LEU A 406 14.44 2.91 6.41
N THR A 407 15.43 2.04 6.25
CA THR A 407 15.71 1.35 4.99
C THR A 407 16.05 -0.12 5.23
N LEU A 408 15.96 -0.90 4.17
CA LEU A 408 16.58 -2.22 4.11
C LEU A 408 18.04 -2.12 3.64
N ALA A 409 18.78 -3.17 3.97
CA ALA A 409 20.02 -3.56 3.34
C ALA A 409 19.99 -5.08 3.11
N THR A 410 20.90 -5.58 2.27
CA THR A 410 21.07 -7.03 2.05
C THR A 410 22.27 -7.55 2.81
N SER A 411 22.06 -8.66 3.52
CA SER A 411 23.13 -9.41 4.18
C SER A 411 23.64 -10.50 3.24
N ASN A 412 24.85 -10.34 2.70
CA ASN A 412 25.52 -11.37 1.87
C ASN A 412 25.79 -12.67 2.64
N ALA A 413 25.62 -12.61 3.95
CA ALA A 413 25.70 -13.71 4.87
C ALA A 413 24.51 -14.67 4.78
N VAL A 414 23.30 -14.12 4.87
CA VAL A 414 22.13 -14.96 5.10
C VAL A 414 21.64 -15.46 3.73
N PRO A 415 21.62 -16.78 3.47
CA PRO A 415 21.15 -17.28 2.20
C PRO A 415 19.64 -17.05 2.05
N ALA A 416 19.16 -16.95 0.80
CA ALA A 416 17.74 -16.87 0.47
C ALA A 416 17.05 -18.24 0.60
N ARG A 417 17.01 -18.76 1.83
CA ARG A 417 16.37 -20.02 2.20
C ARG A 417 15.60 -19.84 3.50
N ALA A 418 14.40 -20.41 3.56
CA ALA A 418 13.56 -20.44 4.76
C ALA A 418 13.26 -21.89 5.15
N HIS A 419 13.06 -22.17 6.44
CA HIS A 419 12.54 -23.46 6.89
C HIS A 419 11.03 -23.49 6.75
N LEU A 420 10.45 -24.60 6.27
CA LEU A 420 9.05 -24.86 6.58
C LEU A 420 8.91 -25.01 8.09
N LEU A 421 7.80 -24.55 8.63
CA LEU A 421 7.52 -24.68 10.06
C LEU A 421 6.38 -25.68 10.27
N ASN A 422 6.49 -26.53 11.30
CA ASN A 422 5.37 -27.37 11.68
C ASN A 422 4.28 -26.49 12.29
N ARG A 423 3.11 -26.37 11.62
CA ARG A 423 2.00 -25.51 12.05
C ARG A 423 2.40 -24.05 12.32
N GLY A 424 3.43 -23.55 11.64
CA GLY A 424 3.91 -22.18 11.80
C GLY A 424 4.78 -21.95 13.05
N ASP A 425 5.08 -22.99 13.83
CA ASP A 425 5.91 -22.89 15.03
C ASP A 425 7.41 -22.81 14.67
N TYR A 426 8.03 -21.68 15.01
CA TYR A 426 9.45 -21.41 14.71
C TYR A 426 10.43 -22.27 15.52
N ASN A 427 9.95 -22.92 16.59
CA ASN A 427 10.74 -23.89 17.35
C ASN A 427 10.68 -25.30 16.74
N GLN A 428 9.87 -25.50 15.69
CA GLN A 428 9.73 -26.78 14.98
C GLN A 428 10.04 -26.62 13.48
N PRO A 429 11.29 -26.25 13.13
CA PRO A 429 11.70 -26.17 11.74
C PRO A 429 11.73 -27.55 11.09
N ARG A 430 11.34 -27.59 9.81
CA ARG A 430 11.42 -28.75 8.93
C ARG A 430 12.42 -28.48 7.80
N GLU A 431 12.18 -29.02 6.62
CA GLU A 431 13.09 -28.89 5.49
C GLU A 431 13.25 -27.44 5.02
N LEU A 432 14.41 -27.16 4.41
CA LEU A 432 14.70 -25.87 3.80
C LEU A 432 14.04 -25.74 2.43
N VAL A 433 13.58 -24.53 2.13
CA VAL A 433 13.06 -24.12 0.83
C VAL A 433 13.84 -22.90 0.35
N THR A 434 14.25 -22.95 -0.91
CA THR A 434 14.87 -21.82 -1.60
C THR A 434 13.84 -20.80 -2.05
N ALA A 435 14.27 -19.55 -2.23
CA ALA A 435 13.43 -18.53 -2.83
C ALA A 435 12.79 -18.99 -4.14
N GLY A 436 11.49 -18.71 -4.30
CA GLY A 436 10.71 -19.17 -5.44
C GLY A 436 9.34 -18.51 -5.53
N PHE A 437 8.80 -18.48 -6.74
CA PHE A 437 7.49 -17.89 -7.03
C PHE A 437 6.35 -18.87 -6.75
N PRO A 438 5.13 -18.36 -6.47
CA PRO A 438 3.97 -19.20 -6.16
C PRO A 438 3.71 -20.22 -7.26
N SER A 439 3.57 -21.49 -6.88
CA SER A 439 3.51 -22.59 -7.84
C SER A 439 2.34 -22.50 -8.80
N VAL A 440 1.19 -21.94 -8.40
CA VAL A 440 0.04 -21.71 -9.28
C VAL A 440 0.37 -20.75 -10.44
N LEU A 441 1.31 -19.84 -10.24
CA LEU A 441 1.77 -18.86 -11.24
C LEU A 441 2.97 -19.33 -12.07
N GLN A 442 3.47 -20.57 -11.88
CA GLN A 442 4.64 -21.08 -12.65
C GLN A 442 4.41 -21.22 -14.16
N GLY A 443 3.16 -21.18 -14.65
CA GLY A 443 2.86 -21.09 -16.08
C GLY A 443 3.27 -19.75 -16.70
N TYR A 444 3.50 -18.74 -15.86
CA TYR A 444 3.99 -17.43 -16.23
C TYR A 444 5.53 -17.35 -16.07
N LYS A 445 6.25 -17.22 -17.20
CA LYS A 445 7.71 -17.16 -17.25
C LYS A 445 8.21 -15.72 -17.40
N ALA A 446 8.05 -14.89 -16.36
CA ALA A 446 8.79 -13.63 -16.32
C ALA A 446 10.29 -13.93 -16.43
N LYS A 447 11.02 -13.22 -17.29
CA LYS A 447 12.48 -13.29 -17.29
C LYS A 447 13.00 -12.69 -15.99
N THR A 448 13.50 -13.53 -15.11
CA THR A 448 14.26 -13.11 -13.93
C THR A 448 15.72 -13.37 -14.20
N ASP A 449 16.56 -12.35 -13.99
CA ASP A 449 18.00 -12.53 -14.03
C ASP A 449 18.43 -13.35 -12.80
N SER A 450 18.91 -14.57 -13.01
CA SER A 450 19.39 -15.43 -11.92
C SER A 450 20.64 -14.89 -11.25
N ALA A 451 21.36 -13.95 -11.88
CA ALA A 451 22.48 -13.24 -11.28
C ALA A 451 22.05 -12.07 -10.38
N ALA A 452 20.79 -11.62 -10.48
CA ALA A 452 20.26 -10.58 -9.59
C ALA A 452 20.11 -11.13 -8.17
N SER A 453 20.19 -10.24 -7.19
CA SER A 453 19.94 -10.58 -5.79
C SER A 453 18.49 -11.04 -5.58
N PRO A 454 18.20 -11.81 -4.50
CA PRO A 454 16.91 -12.46 -4.31
C PRO A 454 15.72 -11.50 -4.38
N ARG A 455 15.70 -10.38 -3.63
CA ARG A 455 14.55 -9.46 -3.67
C ARG A 455 14.47 -8.72 -5.00
N ALA A 456 15.60 -8.42 -5.64
CA ALA A 456 15.61 -7.89 -7.00
C ALA A 456 14.94 -8.84 -8.02
N GLN A 457 15.14 -10.17 -7.90
CA GLN A 457 14.42 -11.15 -8.73
C GLN A 457 12.90 -11.09 -8.49
N LEU A 458 12.48 -11.04 -7.22
CA LEU A 458 11.06 -10.90 -6.85
C LEU A 458 10.45 -9.60 -7.38
N ALA A 459 11.12 -8.48 -7.12
CA ALA A 459 10.72 -7.16 -7.57
C ALA A 459 10.52 -7.12 -9.10
N ASN A 460 11.46 -7.67 -9.86
CA ASN A 460 11.38 -7.73 -11.32
C ASN A 460 10.26 -8.66 -11.82
N TRP A 461 10.03 -9.78 -11.16
CA TRP A 461 8.96 -10.72 -11.50
C TRP A 461 7.56 -10.13 -11.25
N ILE A 462 7.38 -9.41 -10.14
CA ILE A 462 6.14 -8.69 -9.81
C ILE A 462 5.93 -7.53 -10.81
N ALA A 463 6.93 -6.69 -11.01
CA ALA A 463 6.84 -5.50 -11.85
C ALA A 463 6.91 -5.77 -13.37
N SER A 464 6.91 -7.03 -13.79
CA SER A 464 6.96 -7.39 -15.20
C SER A 464 5.60 -7.13 -15.89
N PRO A 465 5.59 -6.61 -17.12
CA PRO A 465 4.36 -6.37 -17.90
C PRO A 465 3.58 -7.64 -18.22
N GLU A 466 4.23 -8.79 -18.15
CA GLU A 466 3.61 -10.10 -18.40
C GLU A 466 2.95 -10.68 -17.13
N ASN A 467 3.15 -10.06 -15.96
CA ASN A 467 2.55 -10.53 -14.71
C ASN A 467 1.01 -10.42 -14.78
N PRO A 468 0.26 -11.50 -14.58
CA PRO A 468 -1.19 -11.49 -14.80
C PRO A 468 -1.97 -10.71 -13.73
N LEU A 469 -1.34 -10.37 -12.61
CA LEU A 469 -2.01 -9.82 -11.43
C LEU A 469 -1.70 -8.33 -11.24
N THR A 470 -0.43 -7.94 -11.29
CA THR A 470 0.04 -6.63 -10.82
C THR A 470 -0.67 -5.44 -11.48
N ALA A 471 -0.82 -5.45 -12.81
CA ALA A 471 -1.54 -4.39 -13.52
C ALA A 471 -3.05 -4.40 -13.24
N ARG A 472 -3.69 -5.58 -13.22
CA ARG A 472 -5.13 -5.71 -12.96
C ARG A 472 -5.50 -5.20 -11.57
N ILE A 473 -4.69 -5.51 -10.56
CA ILE A 473 -4.93 -5.14 -9.17
C ILE A 473 -4.88 -3.63 -8.99
N ILE A 474 -3.80 -2.98 -9.44
CA ILE A 474 -3.64 -1.55 -9.22
C ILE A 474 -4.68 -0.74 -10.00
N VAL A 475 -4.99 -1.15 -11.23
CA VAL A 475 -6.07 -0.56 -12.03
C VAL A 475 -7.41 -0.72 -11.33
N ASN A 476 -7.70 -1.89 -10.77
CA ASN A 476 -8.94 -2.14 -10.04
C ASN A 476 -9.09 -1.25 -8.80
N ARG A 477 -8.01 -1.01 -8.05
CA ARG A 477 -8.01 -0.10 -6.90
C ARG A 477 -8.20 1.35 -7.33
N VAL A 478 -7.50 1.80 -8.38
CA VAL A 478 -7.70 3.15 -8.93
C VAL A 478 -9.15 3.34 -9.40
N TRP A 479 -9.71 2.34 -10.08
CA TRP A 479 -11.12 2.32 -10.47
C TRP A 479 -12.05 2.42 -9.27
N GLN A 480 -11.82 1.63 -8.22
CA GLN A 480 -12.61 1.66 -7.00
C GLN A 480 -12.64 3.04 -6.35
N HIS A 481 -11.52 3.77 -6.31
CA HIS A 481 -11.50 5.11 -5.72
C HIS A 481 -12.31 6.13 -6.54
N HIS A 482 -12.38 5.98 -7.86
CA HIS A 482 -13.20 6.84 -8.74
C HIS A 482 -14.67 6.44 -8.75
N PHE A 483 -14.98 5.15 -8.85
CA PHE A 483 -16.35 4.65 -9.05
C PHE A 483 -16.98 4.06 -7.79
N GLY A 484 -16.26 4.03 -6.66
CA GLY A 484 -16.72 3.55 -5.36
C GLY A 484 -16.66 2.06 -5.13
N ARG A 485 -16.51 1.26 -6.19
CA ARG A 485 -16.40 -0.20 -6.14
C ARG A 485 -15.49 -0.66 -7.27
N GLY A 486 -14.57 -1.57 -6.96
CA GLY A 486 -13.71 -2.18 -7.98
C GLY A 486 -14.52 -2.97 -9.01
N LEU A 487 -13.97 -3.12 -10.22
CA LEU A 487 -14.47 -4.09 -11.21
C LEU A 487 -14.46 -5.49 -10.61
N VAL A 488 -13.40 -5.82 -9.87
CA VAL A 488 -13.35 -6.90 -8.88
C VAL A 488 -13.68 -6.27 -7.52
N ALA A 489 -14.77 -6.74 -6.90
CA ALA A 489 -15.26 -6.14 -5.67
C ALA A 489 -14.35 -6.37 -4.44
N THR A 490 -13.39 -7.30 -4.54
CA THR A 490 -12.42 -7.65 -3.50
C THR A 490 -11.02 -7.16 -3.91
N PRO A 491 -10.60 -5.95 -3.54
CA PRO A 491 -9.52 -5.24 -4.26
C PRO A 491 -8.09 -5.77 -4.05
N SER A 492 -7.89 -6.64 -3.06
CA SER A 492 -6.63 -7.37 -2.82
C SER A 492 -6.86 -8.88 -2.70
N GLU A 493 -7.96 -9.39 -3.24
CA GLU A 493 -8.24 -10.83 -3.27
C GLU A 493 -8.79 -11.20 -4.65
N PHE A 494 -7.88 -11.69 -5.50
CA PHE A 494 -8.10 -12.09 -6.89
C PHE A 494 -7.99 -13.61 -7.06
N GLY A 495 -7.70 -14.35 -5.98
CA GLY A 495 -7.69 -15.81 -5.97
C GLY A 495 -9.09 -16.40 -6.08
N THR A 496 -9.22 -17.69 -5.75
CA THR A 496 -10.47 -18.45 -5.96
C THR A 496 -11.62 -17.99 -5.05
N HIS A 497 -11.30 -17.27 -3.96
CA HIS A 497 -12.27 -16.69 -3.02
C HIS A 497 -12.62 -15.24 -3.35
N GLY A 498 -11.88 -14.63 -4.29
CA GLY A 498 -12.14 -13.29 -4.79
C GLY A 498 -13.45 -13.20 -5.57
N ALA A 499 -14.01 -11.99 -5.62
CA ALA A 499 -15.13 -11.71 -6.48
C ALA A 499 -14.73 -11.82 -7.96
N LYS A 500 -15.62 -12.35 -8.80
CA LYS A 500 -15.43 -12.29 -10.26
C LYS A 500 -15.56 -10.83 -10.75
N PRO A 501 -14.80 -10.42 -11.78
CA PRO A 501 -14.90 -9.09 -12.33
C PRO A 501 -16.30 -8.84 -12.94
N SER A 502 -16.89 -7.69 -12.66
CA SER A 502 -18.14 -7.26 -13.29
C SER A 502 -17.96 -7.05 -14.79
N HIS A 503 -16.79 -6.57 -15.21
CA HIS A 503 -16.41 -6.32 -16.61
C HIS A 503 -14.99 -6.88 -16.88
N PRO A 504 -14.83 -8.20 -17.12
CA PRO A 504 -13.51 -8.80 -17.30
C PRO A 504 -12.72 -8.20 -18.47
N GLU A 505 -13.38 -7.95 -19.61
CA GLU A 505 -12.73 -7.36 -20.77
C GLU A 505 -12.29 -5.91 -20.52
N LEU A 506 -13.09 -5.12 -19.81
CA LEU A 506 -12.70 -3.76 -19.44
C LEU A 506 -11.51 -3.76 -18.47
N LEU A 507 -11.48 -4.69 -17.51
CA LEU A 507 -10.36 -4.83 -16.59
C LEU A 507 -9.05 -5.15 -17.35
N ASP A 508 -9.09 -6.11 -18.27
CA ASP A 508 -7.93 -6.50 -19.07
C ASP A 508 -7.53 -5.40 -20.08
N TRP A 509 -8.49 -4.68 -20.64
CA TRP A 509 -8.22 -3.52 -21.48
C TRP A 509 -7.52 -2.41 -20.69
N LEU A 510 -8.03 -2.03 -19.51
CA LEU A 510 -7.41 -1.01 -18.66
C LEU A 510 -6.03 -1.44 -18.17
N ALA A 511 -5.85 -2.71 -17.78
CA ALA A 511 -4.55 -3.24 -17.41
C ALA A 511 -3.54 -3.17 -18.57
N SER A 512 -3.97 -3.56 -19.77
CA SER A 512 -3.15 -3.47 -20.99
C SER A 512 -2.82 -2.02 -21.35
N GLU A 513 -3.79 -1.11 -21.25
CA GLU A 513 -3.61 0.32 -21.50
C GLU A 513 -2.66 0.97 -20.49
N PHE A 514 -2.73 0.56 -19.23
CA PHE A 514 -1.85 1.06 -18.18
C PHE A 514 -0.40 0.68 -18.45
N VAL A 515 -0.14 -0.59 -18.78
CA VAL A 515 1.20 -1.08 -19.14
C VAL A 515 1.70 -0.41 -20.42
N ALA A 516 0.89 -0.39 -21.49
CA ALA A 516 1.25 0.25 -22.76
C ALA A 516 1.45 1.78 -22.63
N GLY A 517 0.78 2.39 -21.66
CA GLY A 517 0.92 3.80 -21.30
C GLY A 517 2.15 4.11 -20.43
N GLY A 518 3.07 3.16 -20.26
CA GLY A 518 4.29 3.35 -19.46
C GLY A 518 4.04 3.32 -17.96
N TRP A 519 2.99 2.63 -17.50
CA TRP A 519 2.64 2.51 -16.08
C TRP A 519 2.35 3.86 -15.39
N SER A 520 1.88 4.85 -16.14
CA SER A 520 1.56 6.21 -15.67
C SER A 520 0.22 6.25 -14.93
N PHE A 521 0.24 6.62 -13.65
CA PHE A 521 -0.98 6.81 -12.87
C PHE A 521 -1.79 7.99 -13.38
N LYS A 522 -1.14 9.10 -13.73
CA LYS A 522 -1.85 10.29 -14.24
C LYS A 522 -2.58 9.99 -15.53
N ARG A 523 -1.98 9.23 -16.45
CA ARG A 523 -2.64 8.75 -17.67
C ARG A 523 -3.82 7.84 -17.34
N LEU A 524 -3.67 6.91 -16.40
CA LEU A 524 -4.77 6.02 -15.99
C LEU A 524 -5.95 6.79 -15.41
N HIS A 525 -5.70 7.74 -14.49
CA HIS A 525 -6.76 8.61 -13.96
C HIS A 525 -7.41 9.42 -15.07
N ARG A 526 -6.62 10.02 -15.98
CA ARG A 526 -7.14 10.78 -17.11
C ARG A 526 -8.08 9.94 -17.97
N VAL A 527 -7.73 8.70 -18.30
CA VAL A 527 -8.61 7.77 -19.04
C VAL A 527 -9.95 7.59 -18.32
N MET A 528 -9.94 7.42 -17.00
CA MET A 528 -11.17 7.22 -16.23
C MET A 528 -12.01 8.49 -16.12
N VAL A 529 -11.43 9.63 -15.74
CA VAL A 529 -12.20 10.86 -15.48
C VAL A 529 -12.65 11.59 -16.74
N MET A 530 -12.04 11.29 -17.90
CA MET A 530 -12.50 11.78 -19.21
C MET A 530 -13.70 11.00 -19.77
N SER A 531 -14.03 9.83 -19.20
CA SER A 531 -15.15 9.01 -19.67
C SER A 531 -16.51 9.69 -19.48
N GLU A 532 -17.49 9.33 -20.31
CA GLU A 532 -18.88 9.68 -20.05
C GLU A 532 -19.38 9.02 -18.78
N ALA A 533 -18.96 7.76 -18.54
CA ALA A 533 -19.33 7.00 -17.35
C ALA A 533 -19.02 7.73 -16.04
N TYR A 534 -17.84 8.35 -15.94
CA TYR A 534 -17.44 9.15 -14.77
C TYR A 534 -18.23 10.46 -14.65
N ARG A 535 -18.64 11.05 -15.77
CA ARG A 535 -19.36 12.35 -15.79
C ARG A 535 -20.86 12.23 -15.55
N GLN A 536 -21.42 11.02 -15.50
CA GLN A 536 -22.85 10.79 -15.24
C GLN A 536 -23.36 11.45 -13.94
N ALA A 537 -24.66 11.77 -13.93
CA ALA A 537 -25.41 12.09 -12.73
C ALA A 537 -25.56 10.85 -11.82
N SER A 538 -25.67 11.08 -10.51
CA SER A 538 -25.82 10.01 -9.50
C SER A 538 -27.24 9.83 -8.98
N ARG A 539 -28.13 10.77 -9.29
CA ARG A 539 -29.55 10.77 -8.92
C ARG A 539 -30.35 11.42 -10.03
N GLU A 540 -31.63 11.09 -10.07
CA GLU A 540 -32.62 11.88 -10.79
C GLU A 540 -32.68 13.30 -10.18
N SER A 541 -32.69 14.35 -11.01
CA SER A 541 -32.96 15.71 -10.53
C SER A 541 -33.73 16.51 -11.55
N ASN A 542 -34.69 17.30 -11.05
CA ASN A 542 -35.50 18.22 -11.84
C ASN A 542 -34.69 19.37 -12.47
N GLN A 543 -33.47 19.66 -11.97
CA GLN A 543 -32.59 20.67 -12.57
C GLN A 543 -31.96 20.19 -13.89
N TYR A 544 -31.72 18.89 -14.06
CA TYR A 544 -31.17 18.33 -15.31
C TYR A 544 -32.10 18.43 -16.50
N LEU A 545 -33.39 18.70 -16.25
CA LEU A 545 -34.41 18.96 -17.26
C LEU A 545 -34.40 20.40 -17.79
N VAL A 546 -33.65 21.30 -17.17
CA VAL A 546 -33.64 22.73 -17.55
C VAL A 546 -32.42 23.06 -18.43
N ILE A 547 -31.35 22.26 -18.38
CA ILE A 547 -30.06 22.58 -19.03
C ILE A 547 -29.92 21.95 -20.43
N SER A 548 -30.76 20.98 -20.81
CA SER A 548 -30.67 20.33 -22.13
C SER A 548 -31.08 21.22 -23.30
N ASN A 549 -31.64 22.41 -23.03
CA ASN A 549 -31.82 23.46 -24.01
C ASN A 549 -31.11 24.72 -23.50
N GLN A 550 -30.31 25.36 -24.35
CA GLN A 550 -29.91 26.76 -24.18
C GLN A 550 -31.12 27.73 -24.35
N SER A 551 -32.30 27.33 -23.89
CA SER A 551 -33.47 28.17 -23.78
C SER A 551 -34.05 27.97 -22.38
N SER A 552 -34.43 29.07 -21.75
CA SER A 552 -35.05 29.18 -20.43
C SER A 552 -36.44 28.54 -20.34
N GLN A 553 -36.74 27.55 -21.17
CA GLN A 553 -37.99 26.81 -21.18
C GLN A 553 -37.82 25.49 -20.41
N PRO A 554 -38.71 25.15 -19.46
CA PRO A 554 -38.67 23.86 -18.78
C PRO A 554 -38.81 22.71 -19.80
N ALA A 555 -38.10 21.59 -19.60
CA ALA A 555 -38.32 20.40 -20.44
C ALA A 555 -39.79 20.04 -20.53
N SER A 556 -40.22 19.60 -21.71
CA SER A 556 -41.58 19.14 -21.91
C SER A 556 -41.91 17.99 -20.93
N PRO A 557 -43.18 17.84 -20.54
CA PRO A 557 -43.63 16.75 -19.67
C PRO A 557 -43.23 15.34 -20.16
N SER A 558 -43.11 15.14 -21.47
CA SER A 558 -42.71 13.86 -22.08
C SER A 558 -41.23 13.53 -21.84
N THR A 559 -40.32 14.50 -21.95
CA THR A 559 -38.90 14.30 -21.66
C THR A 559 -38.66 14.04 -20.18
N ARG A 560 -39.39 14.73 -19.29
CA ARG A 560 -39.35 14.47 -17.84
C ARG A 560 -39.76 13.03 -17.52
N SER A 561 -40.88 12.56 -18.07
CA SER A 561 -41.35 11.18 -17.88
C SER A 561 -40.34 10.12 -18.36
N LEU A 562 -39.66 10.35 -19.49
CA LEU A 562 -38.66 9.41 -20.02
C LEU A 562 -37.43 9.27 -19.11
N ILE A 563 -36.92 10.36 -18.54
CA ILE A 563 -35.75 10.34 -17.63
C ILE A 563 -36.11 9.65 -16.30
N THR A 564 -37.28 9.95 -15.74
CA THR A 564 -37.79 9.28 -14.52
C THR A 564 -37.93 7.78 -14.74
N ASN A 565 -38.45 7.38 -15.90
CA ASN A 565 -38.60 5.97 -16.27
C ASN A 565 -37.24 5.27 -16.45
N HIS A 566 -36.22 5.96 -16.99
CA HIS A 566 -34.87 5.41 -17.14
C HIS A 566 -34.19 5.16 -15.79
N PHE A 567 -34.19 6.14 -14.87
CA PHE A 567 -33.61 5.97 -13.53
C PHE A 567 -34.31 4.87 -12.74
N SER A 568 -35.64 4.84 -12.78
CA SER A 568 -36.44 3.79 -12.10
C SER A 568 -36.12 2.41 -12.66
N LYS A 569 -36.01 2.27 -13.99
CA LYS A 569 -35.61 1.02 -14.65
C LYS A 569 -34.18 0.62 -14.25
N ALA A 570 -33.23 1.56 -14.26
CA ALA A 570 -31.84 1.29 -13.89
C ALA A 570 -31.70 0.82 -12.43
N ILE A 571 -32.46 1.42 -11.49
CA ILE A 571 -32.47 0.99 -10.09
C ILE A 571 -33.12 -0.40 -9.94
N ALA A 572 -34.20 -0.69 -10.67
CA ALA A 572 -34.86 -1.99 -10.62
C ALA A 572 -34.00 -3.11 -11.24
N THR A 573 -33.30 -2.84 -12.34
CA THR A 573 -32.47 -3.83 -13.05
C THR A 573 -31.09 -4.02 -12.41
N ASP A 574 -30.47 -2.94 -11.92
CA ASP A 574 -29.14 -2.95 -11.31
C ASP A 574 -29.10 -2.04 -10.07
N PRO A 575 -29.69 -2.51 -8.95
CA PRO A 575 -29.82 -1.71 -7.73
C PRO A 575 -28.46 -1.29 -7.16
N GLU A 576 -27.48 -2.20 -7.22
CA GLU A 576 -26.09 -2.00 -6.78
C GLU A 576 -25.25 -1.19 -7.77
N ASN A 577 -25.82 -0.80 -8.93
CA ASN A 577 -25.15 -0.04 -9.99
C ASN A 577 -23.82 -0.68 -10.44
N ARG A 578 -23.77 -2.01 -10.53
CA ARG A 578 -22.59 -2.78 -10.97
C ARG A 578 -22.25 -2.57 -12.44
N LEU A 579 -23.24 -2.24 -13.27
CA LEU A 579 -23.13 -1.93 -14.70
C LEU A 579 -22.78 -0.46 -14.97
N LEU A 580 -22.81 0.39 -13.93
CA LEU A 580 -22.46 1.81 -14.00
C LEU A 580 -23.31 2.61 -14.99
N GLY A 581 -24.62 2.34 -15.00
CA GLY A 581 -25.62 3.13 -15.73
C GLY A 581 -25.89 4.50 -15.09
N ARG A 582 -25.26 4.80 -13.95
CA ARG A 582 -25.23 6.10 -13.26
C ARG A 582 -23.93 6.23 -12.48
N MET A 583 -23.60 7.43 -11.99
CA MET A 583 -22.46 7.59 -11.09
C MET A 583 -22.80 7.16 -9.66
N ASN A 584 -21.88 6.45 -8.99
CA ASN A 584 -22.06 6.08 -7.59
C ASN A 584 -21.92 7.29 -6.65
N ARG A 585 -22.67 7.27 -5.55
CA ARG A 585 -22.54 8.27 -4.48
C ARG A 585 -21.47 7.79 -3.52
N LEU A 586 -20.43 8.60 -3.34
CA LEU A 586 -19.32 8.29 -2.45
C LEU A 586 -19.44 9.14 -1.18
N ARG A 587 -19.30 8.50 -0.02
CA ARG A 587 -19.07 9.21 1.23
C ARG A 587 -17.64 9.75 1.21
N LEU A 588 -17.48 11.01 1.59
CA LEU A 588 -16.16 11.62 1.70
C LEU A 588 -15.39 10.99 2.86
N GLU A 589 -14.09 10.81 2.65
CA GLU A 589 -13.15 10.34 3.67
C GLU A 589 -12.85 11.47 4.67
N GLY A 590 -12.46 11.12 5.90
CA GLY A 590 -12.20 12.08 6.97
C GLY A 590 -11.20 13.18 6.59
N GLU A 591 -10.17 12.83 5.83
CA GLU A 591 -9.15 13.77 5.36
C GLU A 591 -9.74 14.80 4.41
N ILE A 592 -10.57 14.38 3.46
CA ILE A 592 -11.25 15.30 2.55
C ILE A 592 -12.15 16.23 3.35
N ILE A 593 -12.90 15.71 4.32
CA ILE A 593 -13.81 16.53 5.13
C ILE A 593 -13.01 17.59 5.89
N ARG A 594 -11.97 17.18 6.65
CA ARG A 594 -11.14 18.12 7.42
C ARG A 594 -10.44 19.13 6.51
N ASP A 595 -9.78 18.66 5.46
CA ASP A 595 -9.02 19.52 4.55
C ASP A 595 -9.93 20.50 3.80
N SER A 596 -11.15 20.08 3.45
CA SER A 596 -12.16 20.97 2.86
C SER A 596 -12.61 22.07 3.83
N LEU A 597 -12.81 21.74 5.11
CA LEU A 597 -13.16 22.73 6.14
C LEU A 597 -12.04 23.77 6.30
N LEU A 598 -10.78 23.33 6.31
CA LEU A 598 -9.62 24.22 6.38
C LEU A 598 -9.47 25.07 5.12
N ALA A 599 -9.68 24.49 3.94
CA ALA A 599 -9.58 25.21 2.66
C ALA A 599 -10.66 26.30 2.54
N VAL A 600 -11.91 25.95 2.82
CA VAL A 600 -13.06 26.89 2.71
C VAL A 600 -12.98 28.00 3.75
N SER A 601 -12.43 27.72 4.94
CA SER A 601 -12.21 28.75 5.98
C SER A 601 -10.97 29.63 5.73
N GLY A 602 -10.18 29.35 4.69
CA GLY A 602 -8.93 30.07 4.40
C GLY A 602 -7.79 29.79 5.38
N ARG A 603 -7.91 28.73 6.19
CA ARG A 603 -6.92 28.35 7.21
C ARG A 603 -5.89 27.33 6.74
N LEU A 604 -6.17 26.62 5.65
CA LEU A 604 -5.33 25.52 5.18
C LEU A 604 -3.88 25.97 4.94
N ASN A 605 -2.95 25.36 5.67
CA ASN A 605 -1.53 25.46 5.38
C ASN A 605 -1.15 24.41 4.31
N ALA A 606 -0.90 24.88 3.09
CA ALA A 606 -0.63 24.06 1.91
C ALA A 606 0.84 23.56 1.80
N THR A 607 1.65 23.71 2.86
CA THR A 607 3.07 23.32 2.84
C THR A 607 3.23 21.81 2.64
N LEU A 608 3.96 21.45 1.58
CA LEU A 608 4.21 20.08 1.16
C LEU A 608 5.41 19.47 1.91
N GLY A 609 5.24 18.22 2.36
CA GLY A 609 6.30 17.39 2.91
C GLY A 609 6.89 17.87 4.25
N GLY A 610 7.93 17.21 4.72
CA GLY A 610 8.57 17.48 6.01
C GLY A 610 7.98 16.66 7.17
N PRO A 611 8.47 16.86 8.40
CA PRO A 611 8.01 16.11 9.57
C PRO A 611 6.50 16.19 9.80
N SER A 612 5.94 15.13 10.38
CA SER A 612 4.53 15.11 10.79
C SER A 612 4.26 16.14 11.90
N ILE A 613 3.03 16.65 11.92
CA ILE A 613 2.54 17.63 12.89
C ILE A 613 1.65 16.98 13.94
N PHE A 614 1.48 17.68 15.06
CA PHE A 614 0.61 17.28 16.16
C PHE A 614 -0.42 18.40 16.40
N PRO A 615 -1.55 18.42 15.67
CA PRO A 615 -2.64 19.32 15.99
C PRO A 615 -3.15 19.06 17.43
N PRO A 616 -3.78 20.07 18.06
CA PRO A 616 -4.38 19.89 19.37
C PRO A 616 -5.49 18.82 19.32
N ILE A 617 -5.54 17.96 20.34
CA ILE A 617 -6.61 16.99 20.55
C ILE A 617 -7.19 17.16 21.97
N PRO A 618 -8.46 16.78 22.20
CA PRO A 618 -9.10 16.89 23.51
C PRO A 618 -8.33 16.13 24.60
N ALA A 619 -8.31 16.66 25.82
CA ALA A 619 -7.60 16.04 26.95
C ALA A 619 -8.16 14.65 27.29
N GLU A 620 -9.44 14.43 27.05
CA GLU A 620 -10.12 13.15 27.23
C GLU A 620 -9.56 12.07 26.30
N ALA A 621 -9.22 12.43 25.05
CA ALA A 621 -8.60 11.52 24.09
C ALA A 621 -7.16 11.16 24.46
N LEU A 622 -6.51 11.98 25.30
CA LEU A 622 -5.16 11.72 25.80
C LEU A 622 -5.14 10.81 27.03
N LYS A 623 -6.27 10.56 27.69
CA LYS A 623 -6.32 9.69 28.87
C LYS A 623 -5.82 8.29 28.53
N GLY A 624 -4.73 7.87 29.16
CA GLY A 624 -4.10 6.57 28.91
C GLY A 624 -3.13 6.53 27.72
N SER A 625 -3.01 7.61 26.94
CA SER A 625 -2.06 7.73 25.83
C SER A 625 -0.92 8.69 26.15
N LYS A 626 0.33 8.30 25.86
CA LYS A 626 1.52 9.15 26.00
C LYS A 626 2.03 9.59 24.63
N GLY A 627 2.84 10.64 24.56
CA GLY A 627 3.63 10.97 23.35
C GLY A 627 2.87 11.69 22.23
N TRP A 628 1.81 12.44 22.56
CA TRP A 628 1.23 13.43 21.65
C TRP A 628 1.53 14.83 22.19
N ASN A 629 2.59 15.44 21.66
CA ASN A 629 3.00 16.78 22.07
C ASN A 629 2.56 17.76 20.98
N THR A 630 1.52 18.56 21.27
CA THR A 630 0.99 19.54 20.32
C THR A 630 2.11 20.41 19.74
N SER A 631 2.15 20.55 18.42
CA SER A 631 3.16 21.36 17.73
C SER A 631 3.17 22.78 18.28
N ALA A 632 4.35 23.31 18.58
CA ALA A 632 4.46 24.62 19.25
C ALA A 632 3.97 25.78 18.38
N ASP A 633 4.15 25.71 17.06
CA ASP A 633 3.67 26.71 16.11
C ASP A 633 2.21 26.41 15.70
N PRO A 634 1.23 27.27 16.04
CA PRO A 634 -0.16 27.06 15.65
C PRO A 634 -0.40 27.07 14.14
N ARG A 635 0.49 27.71 13.36
CA ARG A 635 0.38 27.74 11.88
C ARG A 635 0.58 26.36 11.24
N GLU A 636 1.23 25.44 11.96
CA GLU A 636 1.41 24.07 11.52
C GLU A 636 0.16 23.22 11.75
N HIS A 637 -0.74 23.60 12.68
CA HIS A 637 -1.90 22.77 13.05
C HIS A 637 -2.89 22.56 11.89
N ASP A 638 -2.95 23.52 10.98
CA ASP A 638 -3.88 23.55 9.86
C ASP A 638 -3.28 23.01 8.56
N ARG A 639 -2.20 22.22 8.64
CA ARG A 639 -1.72 21.47 7.47
C ARG A 639 -2.69 20.36 7.09
N ARG A 640 -2.55 19.90 5.85
CA ARG A 640 -3.30 18.76 5.33
C ARG A 640 -3.26 17.56 6.26
N SER A 641 -4.36 16.84 6.31
CA SER A 641 -4.55 15.70 7.21
C SER A 641 -3.53 14.57 6.99
N LEU A 642 -2.94 14.47 5.79
CA LEU A 642 -1.84 13.57 5.47
C LEU A 642 -0.59 13.78 6.34
N TYR A 643 -0.36 15.00 6.82
CA TYR A 643 0.80 15.38 7.62
C TYR A 643 0.57 15.23 9.13
N ILE A 644 -0.63 14.86 9.56
CA ILE A 644 -0.90 14.56 10.96
C ILE A 644 -0.11 13.32 11.36
N PHE A 645 0.55 13.37 12.52
CA PHE A 645 1.31 12.26 13.06
C PHE A 645 0.46 11.00 13.18
N ALA A 646 0.86 9.96 12.46
CA ALA A 646 0.12 8.71 12.33
C ALA A 646 0.54 7.74 13.44
N LYS A 647 -0.05 7.88 14.62
CA LYS A 647 0.19 6.99 15.75
C LYS A 647 -0.75 5.77 15.73
N ARG A 648 -0.22 4.57 16.00
CA ARG A 648 -0.99 3.31 15.94
C ARG A 648 -1.98 3.16 17.09
N ASN A 649 -1.56 3.49 18.31
CA ASN A 649 -2.40 3.31 19.51
C ASN A 649 -3.26 4.52 19.86
N LEU A 650 -3.08 5.65 19.16
CA LEU A 650 -3.89 6.85 19.36
C LEU A 650 -4.14 7.49 18.00
N ARG A 651 -5.33 7.24 17.44
CA ARG A 651 -5.73 7.86 16.17
C ARG A 651 -6.16 9.30 16.43
N PHE A 652 -5.96 10.16 15.44
CA PHE A 652 -6.46 11.53 15.52
C PHE A 652 -8.00 11.49 15.58
N PRO A 653 -8.65 11.98 16.65
CA PRO A 653 -10.07 11.69 16.91
C PRO A 653 -11.02 12.03 15.77
N PHE A 654 -10.77 13.14 15.08
CA PHE A 654 -11.59 13.52 13.91
C PHE A 654 -11.52 12.46 12.81
N LEU A 655 -10.33 11.97 12.46
CA LEU A 655 -10.17 11.00 11.38
C LEU A 655 -10.74 9.64 11.78
N GLU A 656 -10.62 9.25 13.05
CA GLU A 656 -11.20 8.02 13.58
C GLU A 656 -12.73 7.97 13.44
N VAL A 657 -13.42 9.07 13.77
CA VAL A 657 -14.88 9.20 13.58
C VAL A 657 -15.30 9.02 12.12
N PHE A 658 -14.42 9.34 11.18
CA PHE A 658 -14.66 9.19 9.74
C PHE A 658 -13.92 7.98 9.13
N ASP A 659 -13.85 6.88 9.89
CA ASP A 659 -13.40 5.56 9.45
C ASP A 659 -11.92 5.54 8.98
N ALA A 660 -11.04 6.27 9.66
CA ALA A 660 -9.60 6.14 9.44
C ALA A 660 -9.16 4.67 9.58
N PRO A 661 -8.37 4.14 8.62
CA PRO A 661 -8.02 2.73 8.60
C PRO A 661 -7.14 2.35 9.79
N ASP A 662 -7.23 1.09 10.19
CA ASP A 662 -6.24 0.50 11.08
C ASP A 662 -4.90 0.37 10.36
N SER A 663 -3.89 1.09 10.84
CA SER A 663 -2.57 1.02 10.25
C SER A 663 -1.87 -0.31 10.53
N ASN A 664 -2.39 -1.20 11.40
CA ASN A 664 -1.77 -2.51 11.68
C ASN A 664 -1.89 -3.51 10.54
N LEU A 665 -2.89 -3.35 9.67
CA LEU A 665 -3.16 -4.25 8.56
C LEU A 665 -3.20 -3.49 7.24
N THR A 666 -2.86 -4.17 6.15
CA THR A 666 -3.00 -3.60 4.80
C THR A 666 -4.48 -3.30 4.57
N CYS A 667 -4.80 -2.05 4.22
CA CYS A 667 -6.19 -1.62 4.01
C CYS A 667 -6.43 -1.25 2.54
N PRO A 668 -6.94 -2.18 1.71
CA PRO A 668 -7.26 -1.90 0.30
C PRO A 668 -8.65 -1.28 0.08
N GLU A 669 -9.50 -1.32 1.10
CA GLU A 669 -10.81 -0.68 1.11
C GLU A 669 -11.13 -0.23 2.54
N ARG A 670 -11.48 1.05 2.69
CA ARG A 670 -11.88 1.61 3.98
C ARG A 670 -13.35 1.31 4.26
N GLY A 671 -13.66 1.06 5.53
CA GLY A 671 -15.03 1.02 6.00
C GLY A 671 -15.76 2.33 5.70
N ARG A 672 -17.07 2.23 5.47
CA ARG A 672 -17.95 3.40 5.25
C ARG A 672 -19.15 3.27 6.17
N SER A 673 -18.99 3.73 7.41
CA SER A 673 -20.07 3.71 8.38
C SER A 673 -21.16 4.70 7.98
N THR A 674 -22.41 4.23 7.88
CA THR A 674 -23.60 5.06 7.59
C THR A 674 -24.43 5.34 8.84
N THR A 675 -24.07 4.75 9.98
CA THR A 675 -24.66 5.02 11.30
C THR A 675 -23.85 6.10 12.00
N ALA A 676 -24.53 7.08 12.59
CA ALA A 676 -23.87 7.99 13.53
C ALA A 676 -23.49 7.19 14.79
N PRO A 677 -22.24 7.23 15.27
CA PRO A 677 -21.96 6.75 16.62
C PRO A 677 -22.86 7.53 17.58
N GLN A 678 -23.60 6.80 18.41
CA GLN A 678 -24.58 7.37 19.33
C GLN A 678 -23.89 8.44 20.20
N SER A 679 -24.35 9.69 20.14
CA SER A 679 -23.86 10.73 21.05
C SER A 679 -24.40 10.43 22.45
N LEU A 680 -23.66 9.68 23.25
CA LEU A 680 -23.91 9.61 24.68
C LEU A 680 -23.40 10.93 25.27
N THR A 681 -24.35 11.80 25.57
CA THR A 681 -24.18 13.08 26.28
C THR A 681 -23.66 12.88 27.70
#